data_AF-A0ABD5IHH5-F1
#
_entry.id   AF-A0ABD5IHH5-F1
#
_cell.length_a   1.000
_cell.length_b   1.000
_cell.length_c   1.000
_cell.angle_alpha   90.00
_cell.angle_beta   90.00
_cell.angle_gamma   90.00
#
_symmetry.space_group_name_H-M   'P 1'
#
loop_
_entity.id
_entity.type
_entity.pdbx_description
1 polymer ?
#
loop_
_entity_poly.entity_id
_entity_poly.type
_entity_poly.pdbx_seq_one_letter_code
_entity_poly.pdbx_strand_id
1 'polypeptide(L)'
;MIAVFLPPYPFRGVKAPYLWIFYRLLNSLQQRSLFIAGNDYLLSPEEWRKSERWEFDVPTMNNLGYSIPSGELLASHDYYHLSDSVFESLLDSSNHNPMLAFKKMLTQRIPELEAELLNYLQGYESGNIEGILSICNCPSLEAVAESLSIPVMHFEVGPLRMPSYYSTGYLDFSGVNGHTEAEKRYLAVQEQCQVDLSIEELHRYFLRVPNTHEQQCDADLGIALQVEDDSNLVAYGEEFTNLTLLSYARTRFPKKKLLIRTHPGSQFQLKEGDYEIDSSPTSLSFVQRCREILTINSSVGLEGIFAGIPTTVVGDSSYKYVTLTDDEKERTNRLAFYLFSYLVPFELIFDIDYLRFRLSRPSEQAIVSRHIEYYSTEKEGLLKMQGLTLGELLSKQVKQENEKQDDMQQKIRVAEHHLMIDNEEKQAMISSMQEQLLLLQETLIKQREQQLVTQQLLENAQKEVLLLNDNYVEDEPLKLKVETLSQQLSESQSDMNNMRKSLSWRLTVPVRMLGRAIRGEFGVIRDISRHYMRQRKGAKPTSLVGKSWQAFRASPHPYKTLLRKTKVAGKLLLTGRFGELRSSLLRVAKNTANTPMPLVNIDTDHIVILTTRHTLFVAHLLEKTLVEVGRGVTIIEAYSALADSGQLHIVIFPQIFAELPKNFVAFQMEQSINPRWFTPEYFAILERAMAIFDYSLTNINYLLEHGIPYQKLFYLPIASFADYSSKLTQKGHKLNGNEEQVDVLFYGDTNCERRRHYLEELGQRFNVHIASGVFGDELTRLVKNAKLVINLHYYENALLETTRIYEVLSLGTPIVSEESVDIAEHTSLFDVIDFSPIGDIDAMAKKIDRLLNDQEYHASRKKNIALFTHSDNNFEGYFKRYLLANDLIDFETYKNGVDFIPAIEADIPKLCLSLTETPVRKQDFLSKPTHGFKVIEGVRHRIGWIGCGMSYKYMLSVLADRNTEMAMICEDDALFPDDFDIKLEKIVTYLERSNWDWHIFSGIIAHLNEDTEILAVEEVDGIEYIYINRMTSTVMNIYSRRGIEAVSHWDERNVDAQTNTIDRYLESVPNLVVVTTLPFQVGHAEDQTSTLWGFVNTQYLDMISESERLLKEKVDAFKATQAQ
;
A
#
# COMPACT_ATOMS: atom_id res chain seq x y z
N MET A 1 1.38 -25.65 -38.56
CA MET A 1 1.88 -24.95 -37.36
C MET A 1 2.22 -23.50 -37.70
N ILE A 2 2.21 -22.61 -36.72
CA ILE A 2 2.71 -21.22 -36.90
C ILE A 2 4.21 -21.19 -36.61
N ALA A 3 4.95 -20.46 -37.44
CA ALA A 3 6.32 -20.08 -37.16
C ALA A 3 6.38 -18.64 -36.62
N VAL A 4 7.37 -18.34 -35.79
CA VAL A 4 7.55 -17.02 -35.16
C VAL A 4 8.98 -16.55 -35.43
N PHE A 5 9.12 -15.38 -36.04
CA PHE A 5 10.40 -14.75 -36.32
C PHE A 5 10.69 -13.65 -35.28
N LEU A 6 11.74 -13.87 -34.48
CA LEU A 6 12.22 -12.94 -33.46
C LEU A 6 13.72 -12.70 -33.69
N PRO A 7 14.12 -11.64 -34.42
CA PRO A 7 15.52 -11.45 -34.78
C PRO A 7 16.38 -11.24 -33.52
N PRO A 8 17.49 -11.99 -33.34
CA PRO A 8 18.28 -11.97 -32.11
C PRO A 8 19.30 -10.84 -32.03
N TYR A 9 19.49 -10.15 -33.16
CA TYR A 9 20.56 -9.20 -33.36
C TYR A 9 20.44 -7.99 -32.43
N PRO A 10 21.47 -7.69 -31.61
CA PRO A 10 21.44 -6.64 -30.60
C PRO A 10 21.68 -5.25 -31.21
N PHE A 11 20.86 -4.85 -32.19
CA PHE A 11 20.98 -3.54 -32.84
C PHE A 11 20.94 -2.37 -31.85
N ARG A 12 20.14 -2.51 -30.78
CA ARG A 12 19.97 -1.49 -29.72
C ARG A 12 20.86 -1.76 -28.51
N GLY A 13 21.89 -2.59 -28.66
CA GLY A 13 22.79 -2.99 -27.57
C GLY A 13 22.21 -3.99 -26.57
N VAL A 14 21.00 -4.52 -26.84
CA VAL A 14 20.31 -5.49 -25.98
C VAL A 14 20.15 -6.82 -26.71
N LYS A 15 20.67 -7.90 -26.11
CA LYS A 15 20.49 -9.27 -26.60
C LYS A 15 19.05 -9.75 -26.39
N ALA A 16 18.55 -10.62 -27.27
CA ALA A 16 17.15 -11.07 -27.26
C ALA A 16 16.17 -9.90 -27.05
N PRO A 17 16.14 -8.89 -27.93
CA PRO A 17 15.40 -7.65 -27.71
C PRO A 17 13.88 -7.82 -27.59
N TYR A 18 13.34 -8.95 -28.05
CA TYR A 18 11.90 -9.26 -28.02
C TYR A 18 11.57 -10.39 -27.03
N LEU A 19 12.30 -10.46 -25.90
CA LEU A 19 12.19 -11.57 -24.94
C LEU A 19 10.77 -11.70 -24.35
N TRP A 20 10.11 -10.58 -24.05
CA TRP A 20 8.76 -10.61 -23.50
C TRP A 20 7.74 -11.21 -24.49
N ILE A 21 7.88 -10.91 -25.79
CA ILE A 21 7.05 -11.49 -26.86
C ILE A 21 7.27 -13.00 -26.92
N PHE A 22 8.53 -13.43 -26.83
CA PHE A 22 8.88 -14.85 -26.81
C PHE A 22 8.16 -15.57 -25.67
N TYR A 23 8.27 -15.06 -24.44
CA TYR A 23 7.60 -15.64 -23.28
C TYR A 23 6.07 -15.58 -23.38
N ARG A 24 5.51 -14.48 -23.88
CA ARG A 24 4.07 -14.34 -24.09
C ARG A 24 3.53 -15.36 -25.09
N LEU A 25 4.21 -15.54 -26.23
CA LEU A 25 3.80 -16.52 -27.24
C LEU A 25 3.95 -17.96 -26.77
N LEU A 26 5.01 -18.30 -26.04
CA LEU A 26 5.17 -19.64 -25.45
C LEU A 26 3.98 -20.01 -24.56
N ASN A 27 3.54 -19.09 -23.70
CA ASN A 27 2.39 -19.34 -22.81
C ASN A 27 1.05 -19.38 -23.55
N SER A 28 0.92 -18.62 -24.64
CA SER A 28 -0.38 -18.38 -25.29
C SER A 28 -0.67 -19.35 -26.44
N LEU A 29 0.35 -19.76 -27.19
CA LEU A 29 0.13 -20.48 -28.45
C LEU A 29 -0.40 -21.92 -28.26
N GLN A 30 -0.36 -22.51 -27.06
CA GLN A 30 -0.94 -23.82 -26.67
C GLN A 30 -0.73 -25.00 -27.66
N GLN A 31 0.20 -24.86 -28.60
CA GLN A 31 0.52 -25.83 -29.64
C GLN A 31 2.01 -25.73 -29.98
N ARG A 32 2.56 -26.84 -30.50
CA ARG A 32 3.92 -26.86 -31.05
C ARG A 32 4.04 -25.86 -32.21
N SER A 33 5.08 -25.03 -32.13
CA SER A 33 5.36 -23.90 -33.03
C SER A 33 6.86 -23.87 -33.33
N LEU A 34 7.25 -23.25 -34.44
CA LEU A 34 8.67 -23.05 -34.79
C LEU A 34 9.10 -21.62 -34.43
N PHE A 35 10.11 -21.46 -33.58
CA PHE A 35 10.71 -20.16 -33.29
C PHE A 35 12.01 -20.00 -34.08
N ILE A 36 12.01 -19.06 -35.04
CA ILE A 36 13.17 -18.59 -35.77
C ILE A 36 13.75 -17.42 -34.99
N ALA A 37 14.75 -17.70 -34.15
CA ALA A 37 15.30 -16.77 -33.19
C ALA A 37 16.81 -16.97 -33.03
N GLY A 38 17.43 -16.43 -31.98
CA GLY A 38 18.83 -16.72 -31.63
C GLY A 38 18.96 -17.56 -30.38
N ASN A 39 20.16 -18.08 -30.14
CA ASN A 39 20.46 -18.87 -28.93
C ASN A 39 20.18 -18.11 -27.63
N ASP A 40 20.36 -16.78 -27.65
CA ASP A 40 20.12 -15.92 -26.49
C ASP A 40 18.68 -16.09 -25.93
N TYR A 41 17.67 -16.33 -26.77
CA TYR A 41 16.28 -16.55 -26.31
C TYR A 41 16.09 -17.84 -25.49
N LEU A 42 16.97 -18.82 -25.67
CA LEU A 42 16.92 -20.11 -24.97
C LEU A 42 17.83 -20.18 -23.75
N LEU A 43 18.55 -19.10 -23.43
CA LEU A 43 19.29 -19.03 -22.19
C LEU A 43 18.36 -19.26 -21.00
N SER A 44 18.90 -19.86 -19.94
CA SER A 44 18.12 -20.09 -18.72
C SER A 44 17.51 -18.76 -18.27
N PRO A 45 16.21 -18.70 -17.91
CA PRO A 45 15.62 -17.48 -17.37
C PRO A 45 16.40 -16.91 -16.18
N GLU A 46 17.17 -17.72 -15.47
CA GLU A 46 18.09 -17.27 -14.40
C GLU A 46 19.23 -16.38 -14.92
N GLU A 47 19.73 -16.59 -16.13
CA GLU A 47 20.76 -15.74 -16.74
C GLU A 47 20.23 -14.34 -17.06
N TRP A 48 18.98 -14.27 -17.52
CA TRP A 48 18.31 -12.99 -17.72
C TRP A 48 17.94 -12.28 -16.43
N ARG A 49 17.54 -13.01 -15.38
CA ARG A 49 17.35 -12.44 -14.02
C ARG A 49 18.63 -11.81 -13.47
N LYS A 50 19.80 -12.43 -13.69
CA LYS A 50 21.10 -11.87 -13.30
C LYS A 50 21.44 -10.56 -14.02
N SER A 51 20.84 -10.35 -15.20
CA SER A 51 21.05 -9.15 -16.02
C SER A 51 20.00 -8.06 -15.75
N GLU A 52 19.18 -8.19 -14.70
CA GLU A 52 18.17 -7.21 -14.26
C GLU A 52 17.21 -6.75 -15.37
N ARG A 53 16.85 -7.68 -16.26
CA ARG A 53 15.97 -7.41 -17.39
C ARG A 53 14.54 -7.10 -16.95
N TRP A 54 13.96 -6.03 -17.49
CA TRP A 54 12.61 -5.56 -17.19
C TRP A 54 11.52 -6.62 -17.50
N GLU A 55 11.79 -7.57 -18.39
CA GLU A 55 10.87 -8.68 -18.70
C GLU A 55 10.60 -9.62 -17.51
N PHE A 56 11.34 -9.47 -16.41
CA PHE A 56 11.16 -10.24 -15.17
C PHE A 56 10.46 -9.46 -14.05
N ASP A 57 10.08 -8.21 -14.31
CA ASP A 57 9.27 -7.40 -13.40
C ASP A 57 7.83 -7.95 -13.31
N VAL A 58 7.37 -8.28 -12.09
CA VAL A 58 6.08 -8.97 -11.87
C VAL A 58 4.87 -8.12 -12.30
N PRO A 59 4.78 -6.82 -11.95
CA PRO A 59 3.76 -5.92 -12.51
C PRO A 59 3.73 -5.94 -14.04
N THR A 60 4.88 -5.88 -14.69
CA THR A 60 5.01 -5.95 -16.15
C THR A 60 4.50 -7.28 -16.72
N MET A 61 4.91 -8.41 -16.15
CA MET A 61 4.46 -9.75 -16.56
C MET A 61 2.94 -9.89 -16.45
N ASN A 62 2.35 -9.40 -15.35
CA ASN A 62 0.90 -9.41 -15.15
C ASN A 62 0.17 -8.51 -16.16
N ASN A 63 0.73 -7.33 -16.45
CA ASN A 63 0.14 -6.39 -17.41
C ASN A 63 0.23 -6.89 -18.87
N LEU A 64 1.33 -7.55 -19.24
CA LEU A 64 1.55 -8.11 -20.58
C LEU A 64 1.04 -9.55 -20.72
N GLY A 65 0.56 -10.15 -19.63
CA GLY A 65 -0.13 -11.45 -19.60
C GLY A 65 0.76 -12.67 -19.80
N TYR A 66 2.02 -12.66 -19.36
CA TYR A 66 2.89 -13.84 -19.50
C TYR A 66 3.52 -14.26 -18.18
N SER A 67 4.02 -15.49 -18.15
CA SER A 67 4.85 -16.02 -17.06
C SER A 67 6.16 -16.56 -17.64
N ILE A 68 7.15 -16.79 -16.78
CA ILE A 68 8.44 -17.36 -17.22
C ILE A 68 8.22 -18.82 -17.64
N PRO A 69 8.61 -19.22 -18.88
CA PRO A 69 8.34 -20.56 -19.39
C PRO A 69 9.16 -21.62 -18.64
N SER A 70 8.57 -22.80 -18.43
CA SER A 70 9.28 -23.96 -17.89
C SER A 70 10.18 -24.59 -18.96
N GLY A 71 11.17 -25.38 -18.53
CA GLY A 71 12.01 -26.16 -19.45
C GLY A 71 11.19 -27.15 -20.30
N GLU A 72 10.10 -27.69 -19.75
CA GLU A 72 9.17 -28.56 -20.48
C GLU A 72 8.42 -27.80 -21.58
N LEU A 73 7.94 -26.58 -21.27
CA LEU A 73 7.27 -25.74 -22.25
C LEU A 73 8.24 -25.38 -23.37
N LEU A 74 9.47 -24.96 -23.03
CA LEU A 74 10.51 -24.69 -24.02
C LEU A 74 10.77 -25.91 -24.89
N ALA A 75 10.94 -27.11 -24.31
CA ALA A 75 11.20 -28.35 -25.06
C ALA A 75 10.02 -28.80 -25.96
N SER A 76 8.83 -28.22 -25.80
CA SER A 76 7.64 -28.58 -26.59
C SER A 76 7.57 -27.91 -27.97
N HIS A 77 8.50 -26.98 -28.27
CA HIS A 77 8.56 -26.21 -29.51
C HIS A 77 9.83 -26.52 -30.32
N ASP A 78 9.82 -26.16 -31.60
CA ASP A 78 10.96 -26.25 -32.49
C ASP A 78 11.70 -24.91 -32.55
N TYR A 79 13.02 -24.95 -32.68
CA TYR A 79 13.86 -23.75 -32.70
C TYR A 79 14.82 -23.79 -33.87
N TYR A 80 14.92 -22.66 -34.57
CA TYR A 80 15.98 -22.40 -35.51
C TYR A 80 16.80 -21.20 -35.04
N HIS A 81 18.11 -21.39 -34.98
CA HIS A 81 19.05 -20.39 -34.50
C HIS A 81 19.68 -19.67 -35.68
N LEU A 82 19.32 -18.41 -35.86
CA LEU A 82 19.95 -17.52 -36.83
C LEU A 82 21.42 -17.30 -36.47
N SER A 83 22.28 -17.32 -37.48
CA SER A 83 23.71 -17.15 -37.33
C SER A 83 24.08 -15.71 -36.97
N ASP A 84 25.00 -15.58 -36.01
CA ASP A 84 25.65 -14.30 -35.71
C ASP A 84 26.44 -13.76 -36.92
N SER A 85 26.86 -14.62 -37.85
CA SER A 85 27.62 -14.19 -39.05
C SER A 85 26.84 -13.23 -39.95
N VAL A 86 25.51 -13.35 -40.01
CA VAL A 86 24.65 -12.41 -40.73
C VAL A 86 24.68 -11.04 -40.06
N PHE A 87 24.67 -10.99 -38.72
CA PHE A 87 24.77 -9.74 -37.98
C PHE A 87 26.13 -9.07 -38.17
N GLU A 88 27.22 -9.83 -38.06
CA GLU A 88 28.57 -9.32 -38.27
C GLU A 88 28.74 -8.77 -39.68
N SER A 89 28.26 -9.48 -40.71
CA SER A 89 28.28 -8.99 -42.10
C SER A 89 27.43 -7.71 -42.30
N LEU A 90 26.26 -7.65 -41.65
CA LEU A 90 25.42 -6.46 -41.65
C LEU A 90 26.08 -5.26 -40.99
N LEU A 91 26.79 -5.47 -39.87
CA LEU A 91 27.58 -4.44 -39.21
C LEU A 91 28.74 -4.00 -40.08
N ASP A 92 29.53 -4.92 -40.62
CA ASP A 92 30.66 -4.64 -41.50
C ASP A 92 30.24 -3.81 -42.72
N SER A 93 29.17 -4.22 -43.41
CA SER A 93 28.61 -3.50 -44.56
C SER A 93 28.00 -2.14 -44.18
N SER A 94 27.81 -1.88 -42.88
CA SER A 94 27.25 -0.65 -42.33
C SER A 94 28.30 0.17 -41.56
N ASN A 95 29.60 -0.05 -41.82
CA ASN A 95 30.71 0.60 -41.12
C ASN A 95 30.60 0.49 -39.58
N HIS A 96 30.17 -0.67 -39.10
CA HIS A 96 29.90 -0.98 -37.70
C HIS A 96 28.88 -0.04 -37.03
N ASN A 97 28.02 0.62 -37.80
CA ASN A 97 26.91 1.41 -37.28
C ASN A 97 25.68 0.48 -37.07
N PRO A 98 25.31 0.18 -35.82
CA PRO A 98 24.23 -0.76 -35.54
C PRO A 98 22.84 -0.20 -35.90
N MET A 99 22.63 1.12 -35.86
CA MET A 99 21.38 1.74 -36.29
C MET A 99 21.18 1.65 -37.80
N LEU A 100 22.26 1.86 -38.56
CA LEU A 100 22.22 1.68 -40.02
C LEU A 100 22.00 0.21 -40.39
N ALA A 101 22.66 -0.72 -39.70
CA ALA A 101 22.43 -2.14 -39.87
C ALA A 101 20.97 -2.53 -39.56
N PHE A 102 20.39 -1.95 -38.50
CA PHE A 102 18.97 -2.17 -38.16
C PHE A 102 18.04 -1.64 -39.23
N LYS A 103 18.25 -0.39 -39.68
CA LYS A 103 17.49 0.21 -40.80
C LYS A 103 17.55 -0.67 -42.04
N LYS A 104 18.73 -1.19 -42.41
CA LYS A 104 18.87 -2.10 -43.56
C LYS A 104 18.06 -3.39 -43.36
N MET A 105 18.12 -4.01 -42.19
CA MET A 105 17.35 -5.24 -41.92
C MET A 105 15.84 -5.01 -42.02
N LEU A 106 15.36 -3.87 -41.50
CA LEU A 106 13.94 -3.49 -41.53
C LEU A 106 13.42 -3.07 -42.91
N THR A 107 14.30 -2.62 -43.83
CA THR A 107 13.88 -1.96 -45.08
C THR A 107 14.48 -2.54 -46.36
N GLN A 108 15.42 -3.47 -46.26
CA GLN A 108 16.14 -4.02 -47.41
C GLN A 108 16.21 -5.55 -47.38
N ARG A 109 16.41 -6.12 -48.56
CA ARG A 109 16.69 -7.53 -48.77
C ARG A 109 18.17 -7.81 -48.51
N ILE A 110 18.45 -8.72 -47.60
CA ILE A 110 19.80 -9.10 -47.15
C ILE A 110 20.08 -10.51 -47.68
N PRO A 111 20.90 -10.66 -48.75
CA PRO A 111 21.08 -11.94 -49.43
C PRO A 111 21.55 -13.09 -48.53
N GLU A 112 22.41 -12.81 -47.56
CA GLU A 112 22.91 -13.79 -46.61
C GLU A 112 21.80 -14.31 -45.69
N LEU A 113 20.94 -13.41 -45.19
CA LEU A 113 19.78 -13.77 -44.36
C LEU A 113 18.74 -14.54 -45.18
N GLU A 114 18.50 -14.16 -46.43
CA GLU A 114 17.61 -14.89 -47.33
C GLU A 114 18.10 -16.31 -47.58
N ALA A 115 19.39 -16.47 -47.88
CA ALA A 115 19.99 -17.78 -48.12
C ALA A 115 19.88 -18.68 -46.87
N GLU A 116 20.15 -18.14 -45.69
CA GLU A 116 20.02 -18.85 -44.42
C GLU A 116 18.56 -19.29 -44.15
N LEU A 117 17.61 -18.35 -44.22
CA LEU A 117 16.19 -18.62 -44.00
C LEU A 117 15.62 -19.61 -45.03
N LEU A 118 15.95 -19.43 -46.32
CA LEU A 118 15.46 -20.31 -47.39
C LEU A 118 15.97 -21.73 -47.22
N ASN A 119 17.26 -21.91 -46.94
CA ASN A 119 17.87 -23.22 -46.76
C ASN A 119 17.20 -23.98 -45.61
N TYR A 120 16.91 -23.31 -44.49
CA TYR A 120 16.25 -23.95 -43.36
C TYR A 120 14.76 -24.23 -43.63
N LEU A 121 14.00 -23.22 -44.08
CA LEU A 121 12.55 -23.36 -44.27
C LEU A 121 12.20 -24.34 -45.39
N GLN A 122 12.99 -24.41 -46.45
CA GLN A 122 12.78 -25.38 -47.54
C GLN A 122 13.04 -26.83 -47.09
N GLY A 123 13.95 -27.03 -46.12
CA GLY A 123 14.32 -28.34 -45.57
C GLY A 123 13.56 -28.74 -44.30
N TYR A 124 12.55 -27.97 -43.87
CA TYR A 124 11.86 -28.22 -42.61
C TYR A 124 10.84 -29.37 -42.74
N GLU A 125 11.18 -30.55 -42.18
CA GLU A 125 10.37 -31.77 -42.32
C GLU A 125 9.36 -32.01 -41.18
N SER A 126 9.48 -31.30 -40.05
CA SER A 126 8.70 -31.55 -38.82
C SER A 126 7.23 -31.09 -38.88
N GLY A 127 6.81 -30.43 -39.96
CA GLY A 127 5.41 -30.06 -40.19
C GLY A 127 5.23 -28.93 -41.20
N ASN A 128 3.99 -28.76 -41.70
CA ASN A 128 3.67 -27.67 -42.61
C ASN A 128 3.55 -26.34 -41.85
N ILE A 129 4.22 -25.29 -42.34
CA ILE A 129 4.14 -23.93 -41.79
C ILE A 129 2.95 -23.22 -42.45
N GLU A 130 1.93 -22.91 -41.64
CA GLU A 130 0.69 -22.27 -42.11
C GLU A 130 0.87 -20.75 -42.32
N GLY A 131 1.81 -20.15 -41.61
CA GLY A 131 2.14 -18.74 -41.64
C GLY A 131 3.27 -18.39 -40.66
N ILE A 132 3.91 -17.25 -40.88
CA ILE A 132 4.99 -16.73 -40.03
C ILE A 132 4.50 -15.45 -39.32
N LEU A 133 4.61 -15.41 -38.00
CA LEU A 133 4.45 -14.20 -37.21
C LEU A 133 5.79 -13.47 -37.12
N SER A 134 5.84 -12.19 -37.47
CA SER A 134 7.03 -11.36 -37.34
C SER A 134 6.75 -10.14 -36.47
N ILE A 135 7.61 -9.88 -35.48
CA ILE A 135 7.47 -8.71 -34.59
C ILE A 135 7.87 -7.38 -35.27
N CYS A 136 8.55 -7.45 -36.41
CA CYS A 136 9.02 -6.30 -37.17
C CYS A 136 9.05 -6.60 -38.67
N ASN A 137 9.16 -5.57 -39.50
CA ASN A 137 9.32 -5.76 -40.95
C ASN A 137 10.70 -6.38 -41.24
N CYS A 138 10.77 -7.27 -42.22
CA CYS A 138 12.02 -7.89 -42.64
C CYS A 138 11.86 -8.35 -44.08
N PRO A 139 12.22 -7.51 -45.07
CA PRO A 139 12.02 -7.84 -46.49
C PRO A 139 12.71 -9.13 -46.93
N SER A 140 13.77 -9.53 -46.23
CA SER A 140 14.45 -10.81 -46.44
C SER A 140 13.56 -11.99 -46.06
N LEU A 141 12.92 -11.94 -44.88
CA LEU A 141 11.97 -12.96 -44.45
C LEU A 141 10.75 -12.99 -45.38
N GLU A 142 10.21 -11.83 -45.71
CA GLU A 142 9.05 -11.68 -46.59
C GLU A 142 9.31 -12.30 -47.97
N ALA A 143 10.46 -12.02 -48.58
CA ALA A 143 10.85 -12.58 -49.88
C ALA A 143 11.00 -14.10 -49.85
N VAL A 144 11.62 -14.65 -48.79
CA VAL A 144 11.75 -16.11 -48.61
C VAL A 144 10.37 -16.75 -48.41
N ALA A 145 9.55 -16.19 -47.53
CA ALA A 145 8.21 -16.69 -47.25
C ALA A 145 7.32 -16.65 -48.51
N GLU A 146 7.38 -15.58 -49.30
CA GLU A 146 6.69 -15.47 -50.59
C GLU A 146 7.14 -16.57 -51.57
N SER A 147 8.45 -16.82 -51.69
CA SER A 147 8.99 -17.87 -52.56
C SER A 147 8.52 -19.28 -52.18
N LEU A 148 8.18 -19.48 -50.90
CA LEU A 148 7.66 -20.72 -50.33
C LEU A 148 6.12 -20.72 -50.21
N SER A 149 5.44 -19.66 -50.67
CA SER A 149 3.99 -19.47 -50.53
C SER A 149 3.48 -19.50 -49.08
N ILE A 150 4.28 -19.01 -48.15
CA ILE A 150 3.94 -18.90 -46.73
C ILE A 150 3.57 -17.44 -46.43
N PRO A 151 2.37 -17.16 -45.88
CA PRO A 151 1.99 -15.80 -45.51
C PRO A 151 2.76 -15.31 -44.27
N VAL A 152 3.13 -14.03 -44.25
CA VAL A 152 3.73 -13.35 -43.09
C VAL A 152 2.70 -12.41 -42.47
N MET A 153 2.57 -12.47 -41.15
CA MET A 153 1.75 -11.59 -40.34
C MET A 153 2.67 -10.79 -39.41
N HIS A 154 2.74 -9.48 -39.62
CA HIS A 154 3.46 -8.56 -38.77
C HIS A 154 2.57 -8.17 -37.60
N PHE A 155 3.07 -8.31 -36.37
CA PHE A 155 2.32 -8.01 -35.16
C PHE A 155 3.17 -7.23 -34.18
N GLU A 156 2.54 -6.37 -33.37
CA GLU A 156 3.18 -5.60 -32.30
C GLU A 156 2.10 -5.05 -31.37
N VAL A 157 2.49 -4.51 -30.21
CA VAL A 157 1.60 -3.74 -29.34
C VAL A 157 1.04 -2.53 -30.08
N GLY A 158 -0.28 -2.36 -30.01
CA GLY A 158 -1.00 -1.25 -30.65
C GLY A 158 -0.80 0.10 -29.95
N PRO A 159 -1.41 1.16 -30.51
CA PRO A 159 -1.23 2.52 -30.03
C PRO A 159 -2.14 2.84 -28.83
N LEU A 160 -3.21 2.07 -28.61
CA LEU A 160 -4.11 2.24 -27.46
C LEU A 160 -3.80 1.20 -26.40
N ARG A 161 -3.58 1.65 -25.16
CA ARG A 161 -3.07 0.84 -24.07
C ARG A 161 -3.75 1.20 -22.75
N MET A 162 -3.87 0.20 -21.88
CA MET A 162 -4.25 0.41 -20.48
C MET A 162 -3.23 1.32 -19.77
N PRO A 163 -3.67 2.08 -18.74
CA PRO A 163 -5.01 2.11 -18.16
C PRO A 163 -6.01 3.04 -18.89
N SER A 164 -5.56 3.93 -19.77
CA SER A 164 -6.42 4.96 -20.38
C SER A 164 -7.42 4.39 -21.38
N TYR A 165 -7.00 3.38 -22.15
CA TYR A 165 -7.80 2.80 -23.23
C TYR A 165 -7.86 1.28 -23.11
N TYR A 166 -8.79 0.66 -23.85
CA TYR A 166 -8.64 -0.77 -24.17
C TYR A 166 -7.28 -1.02 -24.81
N SER A 167 -6.58 -2.08 -24.37
CA SER A 167 -5.34 -2.51 -24.99
C SER A 167 -5.60 -3.07 -26.39
N THR A 168 -4.80 -2.61 -27.35
CA THR A 168 -4.86 -3.00 -28.76
C THR A 168 -3.54 -3.57 -29.25
N GLY A 169 -3.57 -4.25 -30.39
CA GLY A 169 -2.44 -4.83 -31.11
C GLY A 169 -2.51 -4.53 -32.60
N TYR A 170 -1.37 -4.59 -33.27
CA TYR A 170 -1.26 -4.62 -34.72
C TYR A 170 -1.25 -6.07 -35.22
N LEU A 171 -1.89 -6.31 -36.37
CA LEU A 171 -1.76 -7.56 -37.12
C LEU A 171 -1.98 -7.28 -38.62
N ASP A 172 -0.88 -7.20 -39.36
CA ASP A 172 -0.78 -6.64 -40.71
C ASP A 172 0.01 -7.56 -41.64
N PHE A 173 -0.50 -7.85 -42.84
CA PHE A 173 0.16 -8.75 -43.79
C PHE A 173 1.21 -8.09 -44.69
N SER A 174 1.36 -6.76 -44.63
CA SER A 174 2.34 -6.00 -45.41
C SER A 174 3.47 -5.45 -44.54
N GLY A 175 3.16 -4.92 -43.36
CA GLY A 175 4.17 -4.37 -42.44
C GLY A 175 3.57 -3.80 -41.16
N VAL A 176 4.34 -3.73 -40.09
CA VAL A 176 3.96 -3.13 -38.81
C VAL A 176 4.74 -1.84 -38.57
N ASN A 177 4.05 -0.84 -37.99
CA ASN A 177 4.49 0.55 -37.84
C ASN A 177 4.67 1.30 -39.17
N GLY A 178 5.57 0.85 -40.04
CA GLY A 178 5.77 1.37 -41.39
C GLY A 178 5.39 0.37 -42.47
N HIS A 179 5.17 0.85 -43.70
CA HIS A 179 4.72 0.07 -44.85
C HIS A 179 3.44 -0.75 -44.58
N THR A 180 2.56 -0.19 -43.76
CA THR A 180 1.35 -0.87 -43.31
C THR A 180 0.27 -0.96 -44.39
N GLU A 181 -0.62 -1.94 -44.29
CA GLU A 181 -1.74 -2.11 -45.22
C GLU A 181 -3.03 -1.41 -44.80
N ALA A 182 -3.00 -0.61 -43.72
CA ALA A 182 -4.18 0.03 -43.13
C ALA A 182 -4.99 0.86 -44.15
N GLU A 183 -4.33 1.77 -44.86
CA GLU A 183 -4.96 2.62 -45.88
C GLU A 183 -5.51 1.77 -47.04
N LYS A 184 -4.70 0.82 -47.52
CA LYS A 184 -5.08 -0.08 -48.63
C LYS A 184 -6.32 -0.91 -48.28
N ARG A 185 -6.39 -1.46 -47.06
CA ARG A 185 -7.56 -2.21 -46.59
C ARG A 185 -8.77 -1.31 -46.44
N TYR A 186 -8.61 -0.10 -45.89
CA TYR A 186 -9.70 0.88 -45.79
C TYR A 186 -10.28 1.22 -47.17
N LEU A 187 -9.43 1.58 -48.14
CA LEU A 187 -9.85 1.94 -49.49
C LEU A 187 -10.63 0.81 -50.18
N ALA A 188 -10.29 -0.46 -49.89
CA ALA A 188 -11.01 -1.61 -50.43
C ALA A 188 -12.45 -1.75 -49.89
N VAL A 189 -12.76 -1.15 -48.74
CA VAL A 189 -14.10 -1.20 -48.11
C VAL A 189 -14.70 0.18 -47.83
N GLN A 190 -14.15 1.25 -48.43
CA GLN A 190 -14.54 2.64 -48.15
C GLN A 190 -16.05 2.85 -48.30
N GLU A 191 -16.66 2.34 -49.36
CA GLU A 191 -18.11 2.43 -49.61
C GLU A 191 -18.95 1.68 -48.56
N GLN A 192 -18.39 0.63 -47.96
CA GLN A 192 -19.07 -0.16 -46.93
C GLN A 192 -18.86 0.42 -45.53
N CYS A 193 -17.79 1.21 -45.32
CA CYS A 193 -17.37 1.76 -44.03
C CYS A 193 -17.83 3.21 -43.82
N GLN A 194 -19.04 3.53 -44.26
CA GLN A 194 -19.66 4.84 -44.05
C GLN A 194 -20.36 4.87 -42.69
N VAL A 195 -19.72 5.41 -41.66
CA VAL A 195 -20.26 5.43 -40.29
C VAL A 195 -21.09 6.69 -40.05
N ASP A 196 -22.15 6.59 -39.26
CA ASP A 196 -22.91 7.70 -38.70
C ASP A 196 -22.49 7.94 -37.24
N LEU A 197 -21.23 8.36 -37.06
CA LEU A 197 -20.60 8.61 -35.76
C LEU A 197 -19.81 9.92 -35.78
N SER A 198 -19.46 10.43 -34.60
CA SER A 198 -18.40 11.43 -34.39
C SER A 198 -17.10 10.80 -33.89
N ILE A 199 -15.99 11.53 -33.99
CA ILE A 199 -14.70 11.13 -33.40
C ILE A 199 -14.81 10.97 -31.88
N GLU A 200 -15.57 11.84 -31.22
CA GLU A 200 -15.82 11.77 -29.77
C GLU A 200 -16.55 10.48 -29.39
N GLU A 201 -17.55 10.06 -30.16
CA GLU A 201 -18.26 8.79 -29.93
C GLU A 201 -17.32 7.59 -30.07
N LEU A 202 -16.41 7.62 -31.05
CA LEU A 202 -15.38 6.59 -31.22
C LEU A 202 -14.38 6.61 -30.06
N HIS A 203 -13.92 7.79 -29.64
CA HIS A 203 -12.99 7.94 -28.52
C HIS A 203 -13.58 7.40 -27.22
N ARG A 204 -14.82 7.80 -26.90
CA ARG A 204 -15.56 7.36 -25.71
C ARG A 204 -15.70 5.85 -25.64
N TYR A 205 -15.93 5.18 -26.78
CA TYR A 205 -16.02 3.73 -26.82
C TYR A 205 -14.75 3.05 -26.30
N PHE A 206 -13.56 3.55 -26.69
CA PHE A 206 -12.29 2.94 -26.31
C PHE A 206 -11.73 3.44 -24.97
N LEU A 207 -12.16 4.60 -24.49
CA LEU A 207 -11.72 5.17 -23.22
C LEU A 207 -12.18 4.32 -22.03
N ARG A 208 -11.29 4.13 -21.05
CA ARG A 208 -11.55 3.36 -19.81
C ARG A 208 -11.57 4.23 -18.55
N VAL A 209 -11.20 5.49 -18.70
CA VAL A 209 -11.18 6.51 -17.65
C VAL A 209 -12.31 7.54 -17.88
N PRO A 210 -12.76 8.27 -16.85
CA PRO A 210 -13.72 9.34 -17.03
C PRO A 210 -13.21 10.36 -18.06
N ASN A 211 -14.08 10.75 -18.99
CA ASN A 211 -13.74 11.73 -20.01
C ASN A 211 -13.81 13.14 -19.38
N THR A 212 -12.67 13.71 -19.01
CA THR A 212 -12.57 15.08 -18.52
C THR A 212 -12.27 16.01 -19.69
N HIS A 213 -13.32 16.61 -20.25
CA HIS A 213 -13.20 17.64 -21.27
C HIS A 213 -13.03 19.03 -20.62
N GLU A 214 -11.86 19.29 -20.05
CA GLU A 214 -11.46 20.65 -19.71
C GLU A 214 -10.23 21.00 -20.56
N GLN A 215 -10.47 21.61 -21.71
CA GLN A 215 -9.40 22.07 -22.58
C GLN A 215 -8.80 23.36 -22.03
N GLN A 216 -7.74 23.23 -21.24
CA GLN A 216 -6.96 24.37 -20.77
C GLN A 216 -5.77 24.60 -21.71
N CYS A 217 -6.04 25.28 -22.82
CA CYS A 217 -5.03 25.48 -23.85
C CYS A 217 -4.06 26.62 -23.50
N ASP A 218 -2.78 26.28 -23.33
CA ASP A 218 -1.71 27.22 -23.00
C ASP A 218 -0.47 27.10 -23.93
N ALA A 219 -0.52 26.25 -24.96
CA ALA A 219 0.51 26.11 -25.99
C ALA A 219 -0.05 26.12 -27.43
N ASP A 220 0.66 26.76 -28.36
CA ASP A 220 0.23 26.83 -29.77
C ASP A 220 0.58 25.55 -30.56
N LEU A 221 1.68 24.89 -30.18
CA LEU A 221 2.15 23.66 -30.83
C LEU A 221 2.77 22.71 -29.81
N GLY A 222 2.13 21.57 -29.61
CA GLY A 222 2.66 20.45 -28.84
C GLY A 222 3.55 19.57 -29.72
N ILE A 223 4.74 19.22 -29.23
CA ILE A 223 5.66 18.32 -29.94
C ILE A 223 5.90 17.07 -29.10
N ALA A 224 5.51 15.91 -29.62
CA ALA A 224 5.71 14.62 -28.97
C ALA A 224 6.99 13.96 -29.50
N LEU A 225 8.00 13.85 -28.63
CA LEU A 225 9.26 13.15 -28.92
C LEU A 225 9.11 11.64 -28.69
N GLN A 226 10.05 10.85 -29.24
CA GLN A 226 10.02 9.39 -29.22
C GLN A 226 11.38 8.82 -28.78
N VAL A 227 11.47 7.51 -28.55
CA VAL A 227 12.74 6.83 -28.28
C VAL A 227 13.60 6.84 -29.55
N GLU A 228 14.84 7.29 -29.44
CA GLU A 228 15.71 7.60 -30.58
C GLU A 228 16.10 6.36 -31.40
N ASP A 229 16.21 5.21 -30.74
CA ASP A 229 16.68 3.94 -31.31
C ASP A 229 15.57 2.92 -31.60
N ASP A 230 14.30 3.33 -31.48
CA ASP A 230 13.15 2.54 -31.90
C ASP A 230 13.10 2.44 -33.43
N SER A 231 12.72 1.27 -33.96
CA SER A 231 12.33 1.04 -35.36
C SER A 231 11.52 2.18 -35.98
N ASN A 232 10.59 2.77 -35.22
CA ASN A 232 9.78 3.91 -35.65
C ASN A 232 10.61 5.11 -36.12
N LEU A 233 11.68 5.46 -35.38
CA LEU A 233 12.58 6.56 -35.73
C LEU A 233 13.71 6.11 -36.67
N VAL A 234 14.20 4.89 -36.49
CA VAL A 234 15.32 4.34 -37.26
C VAL A 234 14.95 4.09 -38.73
N ALA A 235 13.76 3.53 -38.99
CA ALA A 235 13.35 3.11 -40.33
C ALA A 235 12.18 3.93 -40.89
N TYR A 236 11.22 4.33 -40.05
CA TYR A 236 9.95 4.90 -40.50
C TYR A 236 9.81 6.40 -40.21
N GLY A 237 10.91 7.05 -39.83
CA GLY A 237 10.93 8.46 -39.49
C GLY A 237 10.92 9.42 -40.68
N GLU A 238 11.02 8.93 -41.93
CA GLU A 238 11.17 9.78 -43.13
C GLU A 238 12.34 10.77 -43.01
N GLU A 239 13.48 10.28 -42.48
CA GLU A 239 14.68 11.08 -42.15
C GLU A 239 14.48 12.12 -41.02
N PHE A 240 13.31 12.13 -40.37
CA PHE A 240 13.10 12.87 -39.13
C PHE A 240 13.65 12.11 -37.91
N THR A 241 14.24 12.88 -37.01
CA THR A 241 14.72 12.51 -35.67
C THR A 241 14.12 13.51 -34.69
N ASN A 242 14.23 13.26 -33.38
CA ASN A 242 13.80 14.23 -32.36
C ASN A 242 14.40 15.63 -32.63
N LEU A 243 15.70 15.70 -32.98
CA LEU A 243 16.40 16.96 -33.26
C LEU A 243 15.88 17.65 -34.54
N THR A 244 15.68 16.90 -35.63
CA THR A 244 15.21 17.49 -36.89
C THR A 244 13.73 17.85 -36.83
N LEU A 245 12.91 17.17 -36.01
CA LEU A 245 11.53 17.55 -35.71
C LEU A 245 11.47 18.91 -34.98
N LEU A 246 12.30 19.10 -33.96
CA LEU A 246 12.42 20.38 -33.25
C LEU A 246 12.92 21.49 -34.19
N SER A 247 13.91 21.20 -35.02
CA SER A 247 14.44 22.14 -36.02
C SER A 247 13.38 22.52 -37.07
N TYR A 248 12.58 21.55 -37.52
CA TYR A 248 11.46 21.76 -38.41
C TYR A 248 10.40 22.68 -37.77
N ALA A 249 10.01 22.40 -36.52
CA ALA A 249 9.05 23.23 -35.80
C ALA A 249 9.53 24.68 -35.65
N ARG A 250 10.79 24.89 -35.26
CA ARG A 250 11.38 26.22 -35.11
C ARG A 250 11.47 26.98 -36.44
N THR A 251 11.80 26.29 -37.52
CA THR A 251 11.93 26.90 -38.85
C THR A 251 10.56 27.26 -39.42
N ARG A 252 9.58 26.37 -39.27
CA ARG A 252 8.25 26.51 -39.89
C ARG A 252 7.30 27.38 -39.07
N PHE A 253 7.46 27.40 -37.74
CA PHE A 253 6.57 28.04 -36.79
C PHE A 253 7.31 28.90 -35.74
N PRO A 254 8.16 29.86 -36.14
CA PRO A 254 9.04 30.61 -35.22
C PRO A 254 8.30 31.49 -34.20
N LYS A 255 7.00 31.73 -34.39
CA LYS A 255 6.16 32.56 -33.50
C LYS A 255 5.23 31.75 -32.59
N LYS A 256 5.14 30.43 -32.78
CA LYS A 256 4.27 29.57 -31.98
C LYS A 256 4.93 29.28 -30.64
N LYS A 257 4.16 29.34 -29.56
CA LYS A 257 4.59 28.84 -28.24
C LYS A 257 4.67 27.31 -28.29
N LEU A 258 5.88 26.77 -28.20
CA LEU A 258 6.15 25.33 -28.27
C LEU A 258 6.08 24.70 -26.88
N LEU A 259 5.39 23.57 -26.77
CA LEU A 259 5.38 22.71 -25.58
C LEU A 259 5.88 21.33 -25.98
N ILE A 260 6.95 20.86 -25.33
CA ILE A 260 7.62 19.62 -25.72
C ILE A 260 7.34 18.52 -24.71
N ARG A 261 6.78 17.40 -25.18
CA ARG A 261 6.62 16.19 -24.38
C ARG A 261 7.74 15.19 -24.71
N THR A 262 8.63 14.98 -23.76
CA THR A 262 9.69 13.97 -23.83
C THR A 262 9.10 12.57 -23.65
N HIS A 263 9.70 11.56 -24.31
CA HIS A 263 9.31 10.17 -24.09
C HIS A 263 10.00 9.63 -22.82
N PRO A 264 9.28 8.99 -21.87
CA PRO A 264 9.88 8.47 -20.64
C PRO A 264 11.01 7.45 -20.85
N GLY A 265 10.94 6.69 -21.94
CA GLY A 265 11.99 5.73 -22.34
C GLY A 265 13.11 6.31 -23.22
N SER A 266 13.17 7.63 -23.44
CA SER A 266 14.29 8.24 -24.15
C SER A 266 15.57 8.17 -23.31
N GLN A 267 16.72 7.98 -23.96
CA GLN A 267 18.03 8.02 -23.29
C GLN A 267 18.54 9.45 -23.08
N PHE A 268 17.87 10.44 -23.66
CA PHE A 268 18.31 11.84 -23.69
C PHE A 268 17.28 12.77 -23.06
N GLN A 269 17.77 13.81 -22.42
CA GLN A 269 16.94 14.90 -21.91
C GLN A 269 17.26 16.19 -22.66
N LEU A 270 16.24 17.03 -22.83
CA LEU A 270 16.42 18.37 -23.38
C LEU A 270 17.10 19.27 -22.34
N LYS A 271 17.90 20.22 -22.81
CA LYS A 271 18.53 21.21 -21.94
C LYS A 271 17.48 22.17 -21.38
N GLU A 272 17.64 22.52 -20.11
CA GLU A 272 16.80 23.51 -19.44
C GLU A 272 16.87 24.87 -20.13
N GLY A 273 15.72 25.54 -20.28
CA GLY A 273 15.61 26.91 -20.77
C GLY A 273 15.45 27.07 -22.28
N ASP A 274 15.72 26.06 -23.10
CA ASP A 274 15.55 26.14 -24.57
C ASP A 274 14.08 25.96 -25.01
N TYR A 275 13.29 25.21 -24.24
CA TYR A 275 11.88 24.90 -24.52
C TYR A 275 11.07 24.79 -23.22
N GLU A 276 9.76 25.02 -23.31
CA GLU A 276 8.84 24.62 -22.25
C GLU A 276 8.61 23.10 -22.34
N ILE A 277 8.93 22.40 -21.25
CA ILE A 277 8.82 20.95 -21.16
C ILE A 277 7.50 20.59 -20.47
N ASP A 278 6.73 19.71 -21.08
CA ASP A 278 5.48 19.22 -20.53
C ASP A 278 5.71 18.30 -19.33
N SER A 279 5.02 18.58 -18.23
CA SER A 279 4.97 17.76 -17.01
C SER A 279 3.59 17.13 -16.78
N SER A 280 2.75 17.09 -17.82
CA SER A 280 1.39 16.55 -17.71
C SER A 280 1.42 15.06 -17.32
N PRO A 281 0.52 14.63 -16.42
CA PRO A 281 0.53 13.25 -15.91
C PRO A 281 0.22 12.22 -16.99
N THR A 282 -0.51 12.61 -18.05
CA THR A 282 -0.84 11.74 -19.19
C THR A 282 -0.57 12.45 -20.52
N SER A 283 -0.37 11.67 -21.58
CA SER A 283 -0.28 12.18 -22.95
C SER A 283 -1.57 12.88 -23.39
N LEU A 284 -2.73 12.40 -22.95
CA LEU A 284 -4.02 13.01 -23.27
C LEU A 284 -4.15 14.41 -22.63
N SER A 285 -3.71 14.57 -21.38
CA SER A 285 -3.66 15.88 -20.72
C SER A 285 -2.70 16.85 -21.43
N PHE A 286 -1.54 16.37 -21.90
CA PHE A 286 -0.63 17.15 -22.74
C PHE A 286 -1.29 17.59 -24.04
N VAL A 287 -1.99 16.67 -24.71
CA VAL A 287 -2.70 16.95 -25.95
C VAL A 287 -3.73 18.07 -25.74
N GLN A 288 -4.52 18.00 -24.66
CA GLN A 288 -5.54 19.00 -24.32
C GLN A 288 -4.98 20.42 -24.07
N ARG A 289 -3.70 20.56 -23.72
CA ARG A 289 -3.02 21.85 -23.54
C ARG A 289 -2.64 22.53 -24.87
N CYS A 290 -2.64 21.80 -25.97
CA CYS A 290 -2.08 22.25 -27.24
C CYS A 290 -3.18 22.67 -28.24
N ARG A 291 -2.90 23.66 -29.10
CA ARG A 291 -3.78 23.99 -30.25
C ARG A 291 -3.55 23.08 -31.46
N GLU A 292 -2.33 22.59 -31.61
CA GLU A 292 -1.93 21.68 -32.69
C GLU A 292 -0.89 20.69 -32.13
N ILE A 293 -0.86 19.48 -32.67
CA ILE A 293 0.13 18.45 -32.33
C ILE A 293 1.05 18.19 -33.53
N LEU A 294 2.34 18.07 -33.26
CA LEU A 294 3.36 17.65 -34.21
C LEU A 294 4.10 16.43 -33.65
N THR A 295 4.20 15.38 -34.46
CA THR A 295 4.97 14.19 -34.12
C THR A 295 5.54 13.54 -35.39
N ILE A 296 6.53 12.66 -35.21
CA ILE A 296 7.04 11.83 -36.32
C ILE A 296 6.00 10.75 -36.59
N ASN A 297 5.81 9.81 -35.67
CA ASN A 297 4.85 8.72 -35.81
C ASN A 297 4.38 8.17 -34.45
N SER A 298 4.48 8.96 -33.37
CA SER A 298 4.09 8.57 -32.01
C SER A 298 2.60 8.21 -31.88
N SER A 299 2.24 7.30 -30.99
CA SER A 299 0.82 7.04 -30.64
C SER A 299 0.11 8.28 -30.08
N VAL A 300 0.84 9.24 -29.52
CA VAL A 300 0.29 10.53 -29.06
C VAL A 300 -0.37 11.32 -30.20
N GLY A 301 0.07 11.11 -31.45
CA GLY A 301 -0.62 11.70 -32.61
C GLY A 301 -2.05 11.17 -32.77
N LEU A 302 -2.30 9.90 -32.49
CA LEU A 302 -3.65 9.34 -32.49
C LEU A 302 -4.52 9.92 -31.38
N GLU A 303 -3.94 10.20 -30.20
CA GLU A 303 -4.63 10.91 -29.12
C GLU A 303 -4.99 12.35 -29.51
N GLY A 304 -4.13 13.03 -30.29
CA GLY A 304 -4.43 14.31 -30.92
C GLY A 304 -5.67 14.26 -31.81
N ILE A 305 -5.79 13.21 -32.64
CA ILE A 305 -6.98 12.99 -33.48
C ILE A 305 -8.22 12.80 -32.62
N PHE A 306 -8.15 11.99 -31.55
CA PHE A 306 -9.28 11.77 -30.64
C PHE A 306 -9.76 13.04 -29.95
N ALA A 307 -8.82 13.89 -29.53
CA ALA A 307 -9.13 15.17 -28.91
C ALA A 307 -9.67 16.23 -29.90
N GLY A 308 -9.78 15.89 -31.19
CA GLY A 308 -10.19 16.84 -32.24
C GLY A 308 -9.13 17.92 -32.52
N ILE A 309 -7.88 17.69 -32.11
CA ILE A 309 -6.80 18.66 -32.23
C ILE A 309 -6.06 18.42 -33.55
N PRO A 310 -5.87 19.46 -34.39
CA PRO A 310 -5.12 19.32 -35.64
C PRO A 310 -3.76 18.69 -35.40
N THR A 311 -3.51 17.55 -36.05
CA THR A 311 -2.33 16.73 -35.80
C THR A 311 -1.54 16.53 -37.09
N THR A 312 -0.26 16.91 -37.07
CA THR A 312 0.69 16.68 -38.15
C THR A 312 1.59 15.50 -37.82
N VAL A 313 1.59 14.50 -38.69
CA VAL A 313 2.41 13.29 -38.59
C VAL A 313 3.40 13.29 -39.75
N VAL A 314 4.69 13.48 -39.47
CA VAL A 314 5.70 13.62 -40.55
C VAL A 314 6.28 12.29 -41.02
N GLY A 315 6.46 11.33 -40.12
CA GLY A 315 6.95 9.97 -40.41
C GLY A 315 5.86 9.07 -40.99
N ASP A 316 6.24 7.87 -41.41
CA ASP A 316 5.30 6.82 -41.79
C ASP A 316 4.68 6.19 -40.54
N SER A 317 3.37 5.93 -40.59
CA SER A 317 2.62 5.30 -39.51
C SER A 317 1.32 4.69 -40.00
N SER A 318 0.87 3.65 -39.32
CA SER A 318 -0.40 2.96 -39.58
C SER A 318 -1.64 3.86 -39.58
N TYR A 319 -1.62 4.98 -38.84
CA TYR A 319 -2.75 5.89 -38.72
C TYR A 319 -2.57 7.19 -39.52
N LYS A 320 -1.41 7.42 -40.16
CA LYS A 320 -1.13 8.67 -40.90
C LYS A 320 -2.21 8.98 -41.92
N TYR A 321 -2.70 7.97 -42.64
CA TYR A 321 -3.74 8.14 -43.67
C TYR A 321 -5.06 8.73 -43.11
N VAL A 322 -5.33 8.59 -41.80
CA VAL A 322 -6.48 9.23 -41.13
C VAL A 322 -6.30 10.75 -41.13
N THR A 323 -5.08 11.25 -41.01
CA THR A 323 -4.76 12.70 -40.97
C THR A 323 -4.71 13.36 -42.34
N LEU A 324 -4.62 12.60 -43.44
CA LEU A 324 -4.41 13.12 -44.79
C LEU A 324 -5.67 13.71 -45.46
N THR A 325 -6.83 13.57 -44.84
CA THR A 325 -8.09 14.14 -45.35
C THR A 325 -8.52 15.37 -44.55
N ASP A 326 -8.97 16.40 -45.25
CA ASP A 326 -9.59 17.58 -44.65
C ASP A 326 -11.10 17.40 -44.39
N ASP A 327 -11.73 16.40 -45.02
CA ASP A 327 -13.14 16.07 -44.78
C ASP A 327 -13.28 15.31 -43.44
N GLU A 328 -13.96 15.95 -42.49
CA GLU A 328 -14.22 15.40 -41.15
C GLU A 328 -15.01 14.10 -41.19
N LYS A 329 -15.93 13.95 -42.16
CA LYS A 329 -16.73 12.72 -42.28
C LYS A 329 -15.86 11.56 -42.71
N GLU A 330 -15.09 11.76 -43.77
CA GLU A 330 -14.10 10.80 -44.26
C GLU A 330 -13.05 10.49 -43.19
N ARG A 331 -12.59 11.48 -42.42
CA ARG A 331 -11.68 11.27 -41.28
C ARG A 331 -12.28 10.32 -40.25
N THR A 332 -13.55 10.52 -39.93
CA THR A 332 -14.28 9.67 -38.98
C THR A 332 -14.46 8.25 -39.51
N ASN A 333 -14.77 8.08 -40.80
CA ASN A 333 -14.84 6.77 -41.46
C ASN A 333 -13.49 6.04 -41.39
N ARG A 334 -12.38 6.72 -41.73
CA ARG A 334 -11.02 6.18 -41.66
C ARG A 334 -10.66 5.75 -40.24
N LEU A 335 -10.97 6.59 -39.25
CA LEU A 335 -10.71 6.30 -37.84
C LEU A 335 -11.55 5.12 -37.34
N ALA A 336 -12.83 5.04 -37.70
CA ALA A 336 -13.69 3.92 -37.32
C ALA A 336 -13.15 2.59 -37.87
N PHE A 337 -12.75 2.56 -39.15
CA PHE A 337 -12.09 1.40 -39.74
C PHE A 337 -10.80 1.05 -38.99
N TYR A 338 -9.97 2.07 -38.74
CA TYR A 338 -8.69 1.89 -38.06
C TYR A 338 -8.87 1.22 -36.69
N LEU A 339 -9.83 1.70 -35.89
CA LEU A 339 -10.03 1.23 -34.52
C LEU A 339 -10.69 -0.16 -34.42
N PHE A 340 -11.64 -0.45 -35.31
CA PHE A 340 -12.47 -1.66 -35.18
C PHE A 340 -12.07 -2.80 -36.11
N SER A 341 -11.40 -2.52 -37.22
CA SER A 341 -10.99 -3.53 -38.21
C SER A 341 -9.47 -3.69 -38.26
N TYR A 342 -8.72 -2.59 -38.29
CA TYR A 342 -7.27 -2.65 -38.42
C TYR A 342 -6.61 -3.00 -37.09
N LEU A 343 -6.88 -2.23 -36.03
CA LEU A 343 -6.47 -2.56 -34.67
C LEU A 343 -7.21 -3.82 -34.21
N VAL A 344 -6.46 -4.67 -33.52
CA VAL A 344 -6.93 -5.93 -32.96
C VAL A 344 -6.99 -5.78 -31.44
N PRO A 345 -8.00 -6.34 -30.74
CA PRO A 345 -7.93 -6.47 -29.30
C PRO A 345 -6.64 -7.18 -28.87
N PHE A 346 -5.91 -6.61 -27.90
CA PHE A 346 -4.54 -7.04 -27.58
C PHE A 346 -4.40 -8.54 -27.31
N GLU A 347 -5.35 -9.16 -26.61
CA GLU A 347 -5.29 -10.60 -26.33
C GLU A 347 -5.38 -11.47 -27.59
N LEU A 348 -6.11 -11.02 -28.62
CA LEU A 348 -6.37 -11.81 -29.81
C LEU A 348 -5.14 -11.97 -30.72
N ILE A 349 -4.15 -11.05 -30.66
CA ILE A 349 -2.92 -11.21 -31.47
C ILE A 349 -2.05 -12.39 -30.98
N PHE A 350 -2.34 -12.93 -29.79
CA PHE A 350 -1.69 -14.11 -29.22
C PHE A 350 -2.59 -15.36 -29.23
N ASP A 351 -3.84 -15.23 -29.70
CA ASP A 351 -4.81 -16.32 -29.79
C ASP A 351 -4.64 -17.07 -31.11
N ILE A 352 -4.32 -18.36 -31.03
CA ILE A 352 -4.02 -19.17 -32.21
C ILE A 352 -5.21 -19.34 -33.16
N ASP A 353 -6.44 -19.41 -32.63
CA ASP A 353 -7.64 -19.58 -33.43
C ASP A 353 -7.97 -18.28 -34.15
N TYR A 354 -7.75 -17.13 -33.50
CA TYR A 354 -7.86 -15.83 -34.14
C TYR A 354 -6.80 -15.63 -35.24
N LEU A 355 -5.55 -16.04 -35.00
CA LEU A 355 -4.49 -15.97 -36.01
C LEU A 355 -4.81 -16.82 -37.24
N ARG A 356 -5.29 -18.05 -37.04
CA ARG A 356 -5.77 -18.92 -38.14
C ARG A 356 -6.99 -18.34 -38.84
N PHE A 357 -7.91 -17.75 -38.10
CA PHE A 357 -9.03 -17.02 -38.66
C PHE A 357 -8.53 -15.90 -39.57
N ARG A 358 -7.54 -15.12 -39.17
CA ARG A 358 -6.94 -14.07 -40.01
C ARG A 358 -6.18 -14.61 -41.21
N LEU A 359 -5.46 -15.73 -41.07
CA LEU A 359 -4.80 -16.44 -42.17
C LEU A 359 -5.78 -16.93 -43.24
N SER A 360 -7.03 -17.22 -42.87
CA SER A 360 -8.08 -17.57 -43.84
C SER A 360 -8.54 -16.39 -44.73
N ARG A 361 -7.99 -15.18 -44.51
CA ARG A 361 -8.33 -13.92 -45.19
C ARG A 361 -9.84 -13.64 -45.16
N PRO A 362 -10.42 -13.50 -43.96
CA PRO A 362 -11.85 -13.27 -43.81
C PRO A 362 -12.22 -11.87 -44.29
N SER A 363 -13.52 -11.62 -44.54
CA SER A 363 -13.99 -10.28 -44.87
C SER A 363 -13.83 -9.31 -43.70
N GLU A 364 -13.72 -8.01 -43.98
CA GLU A 364 -13.60 -6.99 -42.93
C GLU A 364 -14.77 -7.01 -41.95
N GLN A 365 -15.98 -7.30 -42.43
CA GLN A 365 -17.14 -7.46 -41.57
C GLN A 365 -16.99 -8.62 -40.58
N ALA A 366 -16.37 -9.73 -40.99
CA ALA A 366 -16.11 -10.85 -40.09
C ALA A 366 -15.03 -10.52 -39.05
N ILE A 367 -14.00 -9.76 -39.43
CA ILE A 367 -12.96 -9.27 -38.52
C ILE A 367 -13.58 -8.36 -37.46
N VAL A 368 -14.33 -7.35 -37.88
CA VAL A 368 -15.03 -6.42 -36.98
C VAL A 368 -15.99 -7.15 -36.07
N SER A 369 -16.71 -8.16 -36.57
CA SER A 369 -17.61 -8.97 -35.75
C SER A 369 -16.87 -9.68 -34.62
N ARG A 370 -15.68 -10.24 -34.88
CA ARG A 370 -14.84 -10.86 -33.85
C ARG A 370 -14.31 -9.85 -32.84
N HIS A 371 -13.92 -8.64 -33.28
CA HIS A 371 -13.43 -7.59 -32.38
C HIS A 371 -14.56 -7.05 -31.49
N ILE A 372 -15.75 -6.81 -32.06
CA ILE A 372 -16.93 -6.40 -31.29
C ILE A 372 -17.34 -7.47 -30.29
N GLU A 373 -17.29 -8.76 -30.66
CA GLU A 373 -17.56 -9.85 -29.74
C GLU A 373 -16.64 -9.80 -28.51
N TYR A 374 -15.37 -9.46 -28.71
CA TYR A 374 -14.40 -9.28 -27.62
C TYR A 374 -14.73 -8.05 -26.76
N TYR A 375 -15.06 -6.91 -27.37
CA TYR A 375 -15.33 -5.66 -26.64
C TYR A 375 -16.72 -5.62 -25.98
N SER A 376 -17.68 -6.41 -26.46
CA SER A 376 -19.06 -6.45 -25.97
C SER A 376 -19.21 -7.31 -24.71
N THR A 377 -20.04 -6.85 -23.77
CA THR A 377 -20.36 -7.59 -22.54
C THR A 377 -21.47 -8.64 -22.75
N GLU A 378 -22.18 -8.63 -23.88
CA GLU A 378 -23.29 -9.55 -24.17
C GLU A 378 -23.03 -10.36 -25.45
N LYS A 379 -23.02 -11.69 -25.32
CA LYS A 379 -22.78 -12.63 -26.44
C LYS A 379 -23.98 -12.79 -27.39
N GLU A 380 -25.17 -12.31 -27.03
CA GLU A 380 -26.43 -12.60 -27.76
C GLU A 380 -26.78 -11.58 -28.89
N GLY A 381 -26.03 -10.48 -29.04
CA GLY A 381 -26.37 -9.39 -29.97
C GLY A 381 -26.02 -9.61 -31.45
N LEU A 382 -24.99 -10.41 -31.75
CA LEU A 382 -24.44 -10.55 -33.11
C LEU A 382 -25.39 -11.25 -34.10
N LEU A 383 -26.29 -12.12 -33.63
CA LEU A 383 -27.28 -12.81 -34.47
C LEU A 383 -28.35 -11.87 -35.05
N LYS A 384 -28.55 -10.67 -34.47
CA LYS A 384 -29.55 -9.67 -34.93
C LYS A 384 -29.01 -8.64 -35.92
N MET A 385 -27.76 -8.80 -36.38
CA MET A 385 -27.05 -7.81 -37.21
C MET A 385 -26.73 -8.32 -38.62
N GLN A 386 -27.34 -9.43 -39.06
CA GLN A 386 -27.21 -9.93 -40.42
C GLN A 386 -27.80 -8.95 -41.45
N GLY A 387 -27.02 -8.62 -42.49
CA GLY A 387 -27.45 -7.77 -43.61
C GLY A 387 -27.10 -6.28 -43.50
N LEU A 388 -26.46 -5.84 -42.41
CA LEU A 388 -25.93 -4.48 -42.30
C LEU A 388 -24.59 -4.33 -43.04
N THR A 389 -24.35 -3.15 -43.59
CA THR A 389 -23.02 -2.72 -44.04
C THR A 389 -22.07 -2.58 -42.84
N LEU A 390 -20.76 -2.54 -43.11
CA LEU A 390 -19.75 -2.37 -42.06
C LEU A 390 -19.97 -1.07 -41.27
N GLY A 391 -20.27 0.03 -41.95
CA GLY A 391 -20.52 1.33 -41.34
C GLY A 391 -21.77 1.34 -40.46
N GLU A 392 -22.87 0.74 -40.89
CA GLU A 392 -24.09 0.60 -40.09
C GLU A 392 -23.87 -0.27 -38.85
N LEU A 393 -23.12 -1.37 -39.00
CA LEU A 393 -22.75 -2.26 -37.88
C LEU A 393 -21.98 -1.49 -36.80
N LEU A 394 -20.93 -0.77 -37.20
CA LEU A 394 -20.10 0.03 -36.30
C LEU A 394 -20.90 1.14 -35.63
N SER A 395 -21.68 1.88 -36.41
CA SER A 395 -22.50 3.00 -35.91
C SER A 395 -23.48 2.54 -34.85
N LYS A 396 -24.17 1.44 -35.14
CA LYS A 396 -25.12 0.84 -34.21
C LYS A 396 -24.43 0.35 -32.94
N GLN A 397 -23.31 -0.36 -33.05
CA GLN A 397 -22.61 -0.90 -31.89
C GLN A 397 -22.05 0.20 -31.00
N VAL A 398 -21.38 1.21 -31.59
CA VAL A 398 -20.79 2.32 -30.82
C VAL A 398 -21.87 3.11 -30.10
N LYS A 399 -22.96 3.49 -30.79
CA LYS A 399 -24.08 4.20 -30.15
C LYS A 399 -24.71 3.38 -29.03
N GLN A 400 -24.96 2.09 -29.27
CA GLN A 400 -25.54 1.20 -28.24
C GLN A 400 -24.65 1.07 -27.00
N GLU A 401 -23.34 0.86 -27.16
CA GLU A 401 -22.45 0.74 -26.01
C GLU A 401 -22.25 2.09 -25.30
N ASN A 402 -22.17 3.19 -26.04
CA ASN A 402 -22.11 4.51 -25.47
C ASN A 402 -23.39 4.89 -24.71
N GLU A 403 -24.58 4.57 -25.25
CA GLU A 403 -25.86 4.75 -24.55
C GLU A 403 -25.92 3.90 -23.27
N LYS A 404 -25.40 2.67 -23.30
CA LYS A 404 -25.26 1.83 -22.10
C LYS A 404 -24.31 2.44 -21.09
N GLN A 405 -23.18 2.99 -21.54
CA GLN A 405 -22.24 3.71 -20.68
C GLN A 405 -22.90 4.95 -20.07
N ASP A 406 -23.69 5.70 -20.84
CA ASP A 406 -24.43 6.88 -20.37
C ASP A 406 -25.53 6.51 -19.39
N ASP A 407 -26.32 5.46 -19.67
CA ASP A 407 -27.34 4.93 -18.75
C ASP A 407 -26.70 4.38 -17.48
N MET A 408 -25.55 3.72 -17.58
CA MET A 408 -24.79 3.26 -16.44
C MET A 408 -24.25 4.44 -15.63
N GLN A 409 -23.64 5.44 -16.27
CA GLN A 409 -23.16 6.65 -15.61
C GLN A 409 -24.30 7.48 -15.02
N GLN A 410 -25.45 7.57 -15.67
CA GLN A 410 -26.62 8.26 -15.16
C GLN A 410 -27.26 7.48 -14.02
N LYS A 411 -27.29 6.15 -14.07
CA LYS A 411 -27.68 5.32 -12.93
C LYS A 411 -26.71 5.45 -11.78
N ILE A 412 -25.40 5.59 -12.05
CA ILE A 412 -24.39 5.88 -11.04
C ILE A 412 -24.63 7.27 -10.45
N ARG A 413 -24.76 8.33 -11.27
CA ARG A 413 -25.06 9.70 -10.83
C ARG A 413 -26.38 9.81 -10.08
N VAL A 414 -27.44 9.15 -10.54
CA VAL A 414 -28.74 9.10 -9.86
C VAL A 414 -28.63 8.30 -8.58
N ALA A 415 -27.88 7.18 -8.55
CA ALA A 415 -27.64 6.44 -7.32
C ALA A 415 -26.81 7.25 -6.33
N GLU A 416 -25.81 8.01 -6.79
CA GLU A 416 -25.01 8.94 -5.99
C GLU A 416 -25.89 10.06 -5.45
N HIS A 417 -26.76 10.66 -6.27
CA HIS A 417 -27.71 11.68 -5.84
C HIS A 417 -28.81 11.13 -4.91
N HIS A 418 -29.31 9.90 -5.14
CA HIS A 418 -30.25 9.24 -4.23
C HIS A 418 -29.56 8.86 -2.93
N LEU A 419 -28.30 8.44 -2.96
CA LEU A 419 -27.49 8.22 -1.78
C LEU A 419 -27.24 9.53 -1.03
N MET A 420 -27.10 10.65 -1.76
CA MET A 420 -26.94 11.97 -1.17
C MET A 420 -28.24 12.43 -0.47
N ILE A 421 -29.40 12.33 -1.13
CA ILE A 421 -30.71 12.64 -0.51
C ILE A 421 -31.05 11.67 0.62
N ASP A 422 -30.85 10.37 0.43
CA ASP A 422 -31.10 9.36 1.48
C ASP A 422 -30.14 9.55 2.65
N ASN A 423 -28.91 10.03 2.41
CA ASN A 423 -28.02 10.48 3.47
C ASN A 423 -28.56 11.75 4.15
N GLU A 424 -29.05 12.75 3.44
CA GLU A 424 -29.64 13.97 4.02
C GLU A 424 -30.89 13.68 4.87
N GLU A 425 -31.81 12.85 4.37
CA GLU A 425 -33.02 12.44 5.11
C GLU A 425 -32.66 11.59 6.34
N LYS A 426 -31.67 10.70 6.22
CA LYS A 426 -31.15 9.94 7.37
C LYS A 426 -30.40 10.83 8.33
N GLN A 427 -29.68 11.85 7.86
CA GLN A 427 -29.00 12.83 8.70
C GLN A 427 -30.05 13.60 9.52
N ALA A 428 -31.12 14.10 8.89
CA ALA A 428 -32.22 14.80 9.56
C ALA A 428 -32.95 13.91 10.58
N MET A 429 -33.18 12.64 10.25
CA MET A 429 -33.78 11.67 11.17
C MET A 429 -32.83 11.32 12.33
N ILE A 430 -31.52 11.23 12.07
CA ILE A 430 -30.48 11.02 13.08
C ILE A 430 -30.42 12.23 14.01
N SER A 431 -30.46 13.46 13.49
CA SER A 431 -30.50 14.70 14.30
C SER A 431 -31.74 14.74 15.21
N SER A 432 -32.93 14.44 14.69
CA SER A 432 -34.15 14.36 15.51
C SER A 432 -34.08 13.26 16.58
N MET A 433 -33.48 12.10 16.25
CA MET A 433 -33.26 11.03 17.22
C MET A 433 -32.19 11.38 18.25
N GLN A 434 -31.16 12.15 17.87
CA GLN A 434 -30.11 12.66 18.74
C GLN A 434 -30.66 13.68 19.74
N GLU A 435 -31.54 14.60 19.31
CA GLU A 435 -32.23 15.53 20.22
C GLU A 435 -33.07 14.78 21.28
N GLN A 436 -33.83 13.77 20.86
CA GLN A 436 -34.60 12.95 21.81
C GLN A 436 -33.70 12.14 22.76
N LEU A 437 -32.52 11.71 22.29
CA LEU A 437 -31.54 10.98 23.09
C LEU A 437 -30.85 11.91 24.10
N LEU A 438 -30.55 13.15 23.70
CA LEU A 438 -29.95 14.17 24.55
C LEU A 438 -30.90 14.53 25.71
N LEU A 439 -32.18 14.77 25.42
CA LEU A 439 -33.19 15.07 26.43
C LEU A 439 -33.37 13.91 27.44
N LEU A 440 -33.28 12.66 26.97
CA LEU A 440 -33.36 11.48 27.81
C LEU A 440 -32.07 11.28 28.64
N GLN A 441 -30.91 11.58 28.06
CA GLN A 441 -29.60 11.53 28.74
C GLN A 441 -29.51 12.57 29.84
N GLU A 442 -29.93 13.81 29.61
CA GLU A 442 -29.97 14.86 30.64
C GLU A 442 -30.84 14.45 31.83
N THR A 443 -32.00 13.84 31.56
CA THR A 443 -32.91 13.37 32.61
C THR A 443 -32.27 12.25 33.43
N LEU A 444 -31.55 11.32 32.77
CA LEU A 444 -30.83 10.22 33.43
C LEU A 444 -29.60 10.69 34.20
N ILE A 445 -28.88 11.70 33.70
CA ILE A 445 -27.71 12.29 34.37
C ILE A 445 -28.16 12.98 35.66
N LYS A 446 -29.19 13.83 35.60
CA LYS A 446 -29.74 14.52 36.79
C LYS A 446 -30.16 13.53 37.89
N GLN A 447 -30.82 12.43 37.51
CA GLN A 447 -31.20 11.40 38.49
C GLN A 447 -30.00 10.64 39.06
N ARG A 448 -28.95 10.39 38.25
CA ARG A 448 -27.74 9.70 38.68
C ARG A 448 -26.88 10.56 39.61
N GLU A 449 -26.79 11.87 39.36
CA GLU A 449 -26.12 12.83 40.25
C GLU A 449 -26.81 12.88 41.61
N GLN A 450 -28.15 12.94 41.63
CA GLN A 450 -28.93 12.91 42.86
C GLN A 450 -28.71 11.63 43.66
N GLN A 451 -28.56 10.50 42.97
CA GLN A 451 -28.24 9.21 43.57
C GLN A 451 -26.81 9.20 44.16
N LEU A 452 -25.83 9.76 43.45
CA LEU A 452 -24.43 9.83 43.91
C LEU A 452 -24.29 10.68 45.17
N VAL A 453 -24.96 11.85 45.21
CA VAL A 453 -24.98 12.72 46.40
C VAL A 453 -25.59 11.98 47.59
N THR A 454 -26.70 11.28 47.38
CA THR A 454 -27.37 10.51 48.43
C THR A 454 -26.49 9.37 48.95
N GLN A 455 -25.76 8.69 48.05
CA GLN A 455 -24.83 7.62 48.39
C GLN A 455 -23.61 8.13 49.18
N GLN A 456 -23.08 9.30 48.81
CA GLN A 456 -21.94 9.90 49.51
C GLN A 456 -22.32 10.37 50.92
N LEU A 457 -23.52 10.93 51.09
CA LEU A 457 -24.07 11.25 52.41
C LEU A 457 -24.24 10.00 53.28
N LEU A 458 -24.66 8.88 52.68
CA LEU A 458 -24.80 7.60 53.37
C LEU A 458 -23.44 7.05 53.82
N GLU A 459 -22.43 7.06 52.95
CA GLU A 459 -21.08 6.58 53.27
C GLU A 459 -20.42 7.42 54.37
N ASN A 460 -20.59 8.74 54.34
CA ASN A 460 -20.08 9.63 55.38
C ASN A 460 -20.75 9.36 56.73
N ALA A 461 -22.08 9.20 56.74
CA ALA A 461 -22.82 8.87 57.96
C ALA A 461 -22.42 7.48 58.51
N GLN A 462 -22.16 6.49 57.64
CA GLN A 462 -21.67 5.17 58.04
C GLN A 462 -20.25 5.21 58.63
N LYS A 463 -19.36 6.05 58.08
CA LYS A 463 -18.01 6.26 58.61
C LYS A 463 -18.04 6.93 59.99
N GLU A 464 -18.92 7.91 60.20
CA GLU A 464 -19.12 8.53 61.51
C GLU A 464 -19.61 7.52 62.55
N VAL A 465 -20.55 6.63 62.19
CA VAL A 465 -20.98 5.52 63.07
C VAL A 465 -19.82 4.57 63.41
N LEU A 466 -18.95 4.27 62.45
CA LEU A 466 -17.81 3.37 62.66
C LEU A 466 -16.77 3.97 63.62
N LEU A 467 -16.52 5.29 63.53
CA LEU A 467 -15.59 6.02 64.38
C LEU A 467 -16.09 6.17 65.82
N LEU A 468 -17.41 6.24 66.02
CA LEU A 468 -18.02 6.34 67.35
C LEU A 468 -18.04 4.99 68.10
N ASN A 469 -17.99 3.85 67.40
CA ASN A 469 -18.02 2.52 68.01
C ASN A 469 -16.78 2.17 68.86
N ASP A 470 -15.66 2.88 68.69
CA ASP A 470 -14.45 2.70 69.52
C ASP A 470 -14.55 3.39 70.91
N ASN A 471 -15.54 4.25 71.12
CA ASN A 471 -15.83 4.89 72.39
C ASN A 471 -17.29 4.62 72.77
N TYR A 472 -17.54 3.59 73.59
CA TYR A 472 -18.86 3.13 74.08
C TYR A 472 -19.90 4.25 74.40
N VAL A 473 -20.52 4.83 73.36
CA VAL A 473 -21.67 5.74 73.43
C VAL A 473 -22.55 5.43 72.23
N GLU A 474 -23.77 4.96 72.47
CA GLU A 474 -24.77 4.75 71.42
C GLU A 474 -25.40 6.09 71.01
N ASP A 475 -25.13 6.54 69.78
CA ASP A 475 -25.77 7.75 69.21
C ASP A 475 -26.92 7.35 68.26
N GLU A 476 -28.13 7.27 68.81
CA GLU A 476 -29.38 6.87 68.11
C GLU A 476 -29.77 7.73 66.87
N PRO A 477 -29.55 9.06 66.85
CA PRO A 477 -29.91 9.92 65.72
C PRO A 477 -29.14 9.61 64.43
N LEU A 478 -27.87 9.20 64.53
CA LEU A 478 -27.05 8.87 63.36
C LEU A 478 -27.50 7.58 62.68
N LYS A 479 -27.92 6.56 63.46
CA LYS A 479 -28.48 5.31 62.92
C LYS A 479 -29.75 5.56 62.11
N LEU A 480 -30.64 6.42 62.60
CA LEU A 480 -31.88 6.79 61.90
C LEU A 480 -31.60 7.53 60.58
N LYS A 481 -30.55 8.37 60.54
CA LYS A 481 -30.11 9.08 59.32
C LYS A 481 -29.58 8.11 58.26
N VAL A 482 -28.81 7.09 58.67
CA VAL A 482 -28.31 6.02 57.78
C VAL A 482 -29.47 5.19 57.20
N GLU A 483 -30.47 4.82 58.01
CA GLU A 483 -31.65 4.10 57.53
C GLU A 483 -32.47 4.92 56.52
N THR A 484 -32.67 6.21 56.79
CA THR A 484 -33.44 7.11 55.92
C THR A 484 -32.76 7.30 54.56
N LEU A 485 -31.45 7.54 54.54
CA LEU A 485 -30.67 7.70 53.31
C LEU A 485 -30.61 6.38 52.51
N SER A 486 -30.55 5.23 53.21
CA SER A 486 -30.59 3.91 52.56
C SER A 486 -31.93 3.65 51.88
N GLN A 487 -33.04 4.05 52.49
CA GLN A 487 -34.37 3.89 51.92
C GLN A 487 -34.58 4.79 50.69
N GLN A 488 -34.15 6.05 50.73
CA GLN A 488 -34.20 6.97 49.59
C GLN A 488 -33.38 6.46 48.39
N LEU A 489 -32.21 5.87 48.64
CA LEU A 489 -31.37 5.28 47.61
C LEU A 489 -32.05 4.07 46.93
N SER A 490 -32.74 3.24 47.72
CA SER A 490 -33.48 2.07 47.22
C SER A 490 -34.68 2.45 46.35
N GLU A 491 -35.42 3.48 46.74
CA GLU A 491 -36.58 3.97 45.95
C GLU A 491 -36.12 4.56 44.61
N SER A 492 -35.06 5.39 44.61
CA SER A 492 -34.49 5.96 43.39
C SER A 492 -33.94 4.90 42.42
N GLN A 493 -33.39 3.79 42.93
CA GLN A 493 -32.93 2.66 42.11
C GLN A 493 -34.09 1.88 41.46
N SER A 494 -35.26 1.85 42.10
CA SER A 494 -36.46 1.19 41.57
C SER A 494 -37.03 1.95 40.37
N ASP A 495 -37.10 3.28 40.45
CA ASP A 495 -37.64 4.14 39.38
C ASP A 495 -36.79 4.09 38.10
N MET A 496 -35.46 4.07 38.26
CA MET A 496 -34.52 3.91 37.15
C MET A 496 -34.68 2.54 36.45
N ASN A 497 -35.01 1.49 37.20
CA ASN A 497 -35.28 0.16 36.65
C ASN A 497 -36.63 0.08 35.90
N ASN A 498 -37.61 0.91 36.26
CA ASN A 498 -38.89 0.99 35.58
C ASN A 498 -38.79 1.76 34.24
N MET A 499 -37.97 2.81 34.16
CA MET A 499 -37.72 3.54 32.89
C MET A 499 -37.04 2.67 31.83
N ARG A 500 -36.12 1.77 32.23
CA ARG A 500 -35.46 0.80 31.34
C ARG A 500 -36.40 -0.23 30.70
N LYS A 501 -37.65 -0.33 31.18
CA LYS A 501 -38.67 -1.23 30.65
C LYS A 501 -39.68 -0.53 29.72
N SER A 502 -39.54 0.78 29.49
CA SER A 502 -40.48 1.59 28.69
C SER A 502 -40.43 1.29 27.18
N LEU A 503 -41.53 1.60 26.48
CA LEU A 503 -41.77 1.26 25.07
C LEU A 503 -40.78 1.93 24.10
N SER A 504 -40.28 3.13 24.43
CA SER A 504 -39.31 3.90 23.63
C SER A 504 -37.94 3.21 23.55
N TRP A 505 -37.51 2.56 24.64
CA TRP A 505 -36.29 1.76 24.66
C TRP A 505 -36.40 0.51 23.79
N ARG A 506 -37.60 -0.09 23.67
CA ARG A 506 -37.82 -1.28 22.83
C ARG A 506 -37.79 -0.98 21.33
N LEU A 507 -38.13 0.24 20.91
CA LEU A 507 -38.20 0.64 19.49
C LEU A 507 -36.84 1.00 18.88
N THR A 508 -35.91 1.52 19.67
CA THR A 508 -34.61 2.05 19.20
C THR A 508 -33.45 1.05 19.31
N VAL A 509 -33.69 -0.11 19.93
CA VAL A 509 -32.70 -1.20 20.09
C VAL A 509 -32.35 -1.90 18.76
N PRO A 510 -33.29 -2.22 17.84
CA PRO A 510 -32.95 -2.97 16.61
C PRO A 510 -32.04 -2.21 15.65
N VAL A 511 -32.18 -0.88 15.54
CA VAL A 511 -31.35 -0.01 14.69
C VAL A 511 -29.94 0.13 15.29
N ARG A 512 -29.84 0.32 16.60
CA ARG A 512 -28.57 0.30 17.35
C ARG A 512 -27.87 -1.06 17.23
N MET A 513 -28.62 -2.15 17.19
CA MET A 513 -28.10 -3.51 17.05
C MET A 513 -27.70 -3.86 15.61
N LEU A 514 -28.14 -3.12 14.59
CA LEU A 514 -27.70 -3.34 13.21
C LEU A 514 -26.39 -2.58 12.91
N GLY A 515 -26.26 -1.33 13.39
CA GLY A 515 -25.01 -0.56 13.31
C GLY A 515 -23.85 -1.26 14.06
N ARG A 516 -24.13 -1.81 15.24
CA ARG A 516 -23.19 -2.63 16.02
C ARG A 516 -22.78 -3.94 15.34
N ALA A 517 -23.62 -4.52 14.48
CA ALA A 517 -23.32 -5.77 13.77
C ALA A 517 -22.47 -5.54 12.52
N ILE A 518 -22.68 -4.42 11.81
CA ILE A 518 -21.93 -4.04 10.63
C ILE A 518 -20.51 -3.57 10.99
N ARG A 519 -20.32 -2.99 12.19
CA ARG A 519 -19.00 -2.61 12.75
C ARG A 519 -18.28 -3.71 13.53
N GLY A 520 -18.82 -4.93 13.57
CA GLY A 520 -18.20 -6.06 14.28
C GLY A 520 -18.26 -6.00 15.82
N GLU A 521 -18.96 -5.01 16.39
CA GLU A 521 -18.99 -4.70 17.82
C GLU A 521 -19.65 -5.79 18.69
N PHE A 522 -20.48 -6.69 18.12
CA PHE A 522 -21.02 -7.83 18.88
C PHE A 522 -20.02 -8.94 19.18
N GLY A 523 -18.96 -9.08 18.37
CA GLY A 523 -17.82 -9.93 18.71
C GLY A 523 -17.06 -9.30 19.87
N VAL A 524 -16.64 -8.05 19.67
CA VAL A 524 -15.83 -7.27 20.62
C VAL A 524 -16.48 -7.15 22.00
N ILE A 525 -17.77 -6.80 22.10
CA ILE A 525 -18.49 -6.72 23.39
C ILE A 525 -18.61 -8.09 24.07
N ARG A 526 -18.81 -9.16 23.30
CA ARG A 526 -18.91 -10.54 23.81
C ARG A 526 -17.56 -11.03 24.35
N ASP A 527 -16.45 -10.58 23.76
CA ASP A 527 -15.09 -11.00 24.09
C ASP A 527 -14.46 -10.16 25.20
N ILE A 528 -14.74 -8.86 25.26
CA ILE A 528 -14.44 -8.01 26.44
C ILE A 528 -15.16 -8.61 27.66
N SER A 529 -16.45 -8.96 27.53
CA SER A 529 -17.21 -9.59 28.62
C SER A 529 -16.69 -10.97 29.03
N ARG A 530 -16.18 -11.77 28.07
CA ARG A 530 -15.58 -13.10 28.32
C ARG A 530 -14.21 -13.00 28.98
N HIS A 531 -13.39 -12.05 28.55
CA HIS A 531 -12.08 -11.76 29.12
C HIS A 531 -12.24 -11.23 30.56
N TYR A 532 -13.20 -10.33 30.79
CA TYR A 532 -13.57 -9.82 32.12
C TYR A 532 -14.08 -10.92 33.07
N MET A 533 -14.83 -11.92 32.56
CA MET A 533 -15.29 -13.06 33.36
C MET A 533 -14.18 -14.09 33.64
N ARG A 534 -13.17 -14.24 32.76
CA ARG A 534 -12.04 -15.16 32.96
C ARG A 534 -11.07 -14.69 34.04
N GLN A 535 -10.91 -13.37 34.23
CA GLN A 535 -10.12 -12.81 35.33
C GLN A 535 -10.76 -12.96 36.73
N ARG A 536 -12.02 -13.41 36.82
CA ARG A 536 -12.70 -13.72 38.09
C ARG A 536 -13.16 -15.19 38.15
N LYS A 537 -12.21 -16.12 38.26
CA LYS A 537 -12.50 -17.52 38.65
C LYS A 537 -12.99 -17.56 40.11
N GLY A 538 -14.30 -17.44 40.33
CA GLY A 538 -14.87 -17.60 41.69
C GLY A 538 -16.38 -17.42 41.89
N ALA A 539 -17.21 -17.25 40.86
CA ALA A 539 -18.66 -17.03 41.06
C ALA A 539 -19.49 -18.31 40.79
N LYS A 540 -20.29 -18.71 41.79
CA LYS A 540 -21.10 -19.95 41.81
C LYS A 540 -22.25 -19.95 40.77
N PRO A 541 -22.77 -21.15 40.39
CA PRO A 541 -23.71 -21.35 39.27
C PRO A 541 -25.14 -20.82 39.50
N THR A 542 -25.40 -20.14 40.62
CA THR A 542 -26.75 -19.68 41.01
C THR A 542 -27.01 -18.20 40.73
N SER A 543 -26.10 -17.50 40.06
CA SER A 543 -26.28 -16.08 39.75
C SER A 543 -27.35 -15.83 38.68
N LEU A 544 -27.99 -14.67 38.74
CA LEU A 544 -29.03 -14.18 37.82
C LEU A 544 -28.66 -14.29 36.33
N VAL A 545 -27.35 -14.33 36.02
CA VAL A 545 -26.79 -14.45 34.67
C VAL A 545 -27.00 -15.86 34.07
N GLY A 546 -26.98 -16.91 34.91
CA GLY A 546 -27.25 -18.29 34.47
C GLY A 546 -28.71 -18.50 34.06
N LYS A 547 -29.64 -17.81 34.73
CA LYS A 547 -31.09 -17.86 34.42
C LYS A 547 -31.44 -17.08 33.15
N SER A 548 -30.72 -16.00 32.85
CA SER A 548 -30.88 -15.25 31.59
C SER A 548 -30.39 -16.03 30.38
N TRP A 549 -29.38 -16.89 30.56
CA TRP A 549 -28.86 -17.77 29.50
C TRP A 549 -29.80 -18.92 29.13
N GLN A 550 -30.57 -19.47 30.08
CA GLN A 550 -31.61 -20.47 29.80
C GLN A 550 -32.85 -19.88 29.11
N ALA A 551 -33.24 -18.65 29.44
CA ALA A 551 -34.32 -17.94 28.76
C ALA A 551 -34.00 -17.63 27.28
N PHE A 552 -32.72 -17.41 26.95
CA PHE A 552 -32.28 -17.15 25.57
C PHE A 552 -32.29 -18.41 24.68
N ARG A 553 -32.22 -19.61 25.27
CA ARG A 553 -32.32 -20.90 24.55
C ARG A 553 -33.76 -21.33 24.24
N ALA A 554 -34.76 -20.74 24.88
CA ALA A 554 -36.14 -21.22 24.85
C ALA A 554 -37.05 -20.60 23.78
N SER A 555 -36.55 -19.76 22.87
CA SER A 555 -37.33 -19.24 21.74
C SER A 555 -36.68 -19.60 20.41
N PRO A 556 -37.24 -20.54 19.64
CA PRO A 556 -36.87 -20.73 18.24
C PRO A 556 -37.50 -19.59 17.44
N HIS A 557 -36.75 -18.89 16.59
CA HIS A 557 -37.15 -18.41 15.24
C HIS A 557 -36.17 -17.35 14.68
N PRO A 558 -35.07 -17.73 14.02
CA PRO A 558 -34.26 -16.81 13.21
C PRO A 558 -34.68 -16.76 11.72
N TYR A 559 -35.88 -17.26 11.34
CA TYR A 559 -36.25 -17.42 9.93
C TYR A 559 -37.26 -16.40 9.35
N LYS A 560 -37.66 -15.36 10.09
CA LYS A 560 -38.53 -14.30 9.53
C LYS A 560 -37.80 -13.05 9.02
N THR A 561 -36.52 -12.90 9.31
CA THR A 561 -35.69 -11.78 8.80
C THR A 561 -35.05 -12.09 7.45
N LEU A 562 -35.03 -13.36 7.02
CA LEU A 562 -34.57 -13.77 5.69
C LEU A 562 -35.56 -13.36 4.58
N LEU A 563 -36.84 -13.16 4.92
CA LEU A 563 -37.90 -12.78 3.97
C LEU A 563 -38.01 -11.27 3.68
N ARG A 564 -37.19 -10.42 4.32
CA ARG A 564 -37.09 -8.99 3.96
C ARG A 564 -35.90 -8.65 3.06
N LYS A 565 -34.87 -9.52 2.99
CA LYS A 565 -33.75 -9.38 2.04
C LYS A 565 -34.02 -10.00 0.67
N THR A 566 -35.06 -10.83 0.53
CA THR A 566 -35.54 -11.35 -0.77
C THR A 566 -36.10 -10.28 -1.70
N LYS A 567 -36.47 -9.09 -1.19
CA LYS A 567 -36.95 -7.98 -2.04
C LYS A 567 -35.84 -7.24 -2.78
N VAL A 568 -34.61 -7.19 -2.24
CA VAL A 568 -33.47 -6.51 -2.90
C VAL A 568 -32.69 -7.50 -3.76
N ALA A 569 -32.43 -8.71 -3.26
CA ALA A 569 -31.85 -9.79 -4.05
C ALA A 569 -32.78 -10.24 -5.18
N GLY A 570 -34.09 -10.30 -4.94
CA GLY A 570 -35.10 -10.58 -5.97
C GLY A 570 -35.22 -9.48 -7.02
N LYS A 571 -35.05 -8.20 -6.65
CA LYS A 571 -35.08 -7.07 -7.60
C LYS A 571 -33.81 -7.00 -8.46
N LEU A 572 -32.66 -7.46 -7.94
CA LEU A 572 -31.40 -7.56 -8.68
C LEU A 572 -31.32 -8.82 -9.56
N LEU A 573 -31.93 -9.93 -9.14
CA LEU A 573 -32.11 -11.14 -9.95
C LEU A 573 -33.12 -10.95 -11.10
N LEU A 574 -34.19 -10.19 -10.87
CA LEU A 574 -35.19 -9.86 -11.89
C LEU A 574 -34.73 -8.79 -12.89
N THR A 575 -33.58 -8.14 -12.66
CA THR A 575 -33.02 -7.08 -13.52
C THR A 575 -31.72 -7.48 -14.22
N GLY A 576 -31.25 -8.73 -14.09
CA GLY A 576 -30.10 -9.26 -14.83
C GLY A 576 -28.72 -8.69 -14.44
N ARG A 577 -28.63 -7.88 -13.38
CA ARG A 577 -27.40 -7.17 -12.97
C ARG A 577 -26.50 -8.01 -12.06
N PHE A 578 -26.02 -9.14 -12.57
CA PHE A 578 -25.12 -10.06 -11.84
C PHE A 578 -23.74 -9.45 -11.53
N GLY A 579 -23.25 -8.54 -12.37
CA GLY A 579 -21.97 -7.83 -12.18
C GLY A 579 -21.97 -6.85 -11.00
N GLU A 580 -23.07 -6.13 -10.77
CA GLU A 580 -23.22 -5.18 -9.64
C GLU A 580 -23.49 -5.90 -8.32
N LEU A 581 -24.20 -7.04 -8.37
CA LEU A 581 -24.31 -7.94 -7.22
C LEU A 581 -22.92 -8.48 -6.85
N ARG A 582 -22.12 -8.88 -7.84
CA ARG A 582 -20.74 -9.36 -7.66
C ARG A 582 -19.81 -8.25 -7.20
N SER A 583 -19.89 -7.03 -7.73
CA SER A 583 -19.01 -5.91 -7.36
C SER A 583 -19.38 -5.29 -6.01
N SER A 584 -20.67 -5.21 -5.65
CA SER A 584 -21.08 -4.82 -4.28
C SER A 584 -20.77 -5.92 -3.27
N LEU A 585 -20.95 -7.20 -3.62
CA LEU A 585 -20.48 -8.31 -2.78
C LEU A 585 -18.96 -8.38 -2.71
N LEU A 586 -18.22 -8.02 -3.76
CA LEU A 586 -16.75 -7.96 -3.79
C LEU A 586 -16.22 -6.71 -3.09
N ARG A 587 -16.89 -5.55 -3.16
CA ARG A 587 -16.48 -4.31 -2.49
C ARG A 587 -16.79 -4.39 -1.00
N VAL A 588 -17.96 -4.94 -0.64
CA VAL A 588 -18.24 -5.34 0.75
C VAL A 588 -17.29 -6.45 1.15
N ALA A 589 -17.04 -7.51 0.36
CA ALA A 589 -16.08 -8.55 0.73
C ALA A 589 -14.62 -8.06 0.77
N LYS A 590 -14.19 -7.07 -0.03
CA LYS A 590 -12.84 -6.49 -0.03
C LYS A 590 -12.65 -5.55 1.16
N ASN A 591 -13.66 -4.76 1.52
CA ASN A 591 -13.67 -3.98 2.76
C ASN A 591 -13.88 -4.85 4.01
N THR A 592 -14.53 -6.02 3.90
CA THR A 592 -14.72 -6.97 5.01
C THR A 592 -13.55 -7.97 5.13
N ALA A 593 -12.80 -8.22 4.04
CA ALA A 593 -11.59 -9.06 4.03
C ALA A 593 -10.33 -8.28 4.45
N ASN A 594 -10.35 -6.95 4.31
CA ASN A 594 -9.25 -6.06 4.75
C ASN A 594 -9.41 -5.55 6.18
N THR A 595 -10.56 -5.78 6.84
CA THR A 595 -10.68 -5.60 8.29
C THR A 595 -10.01 -6.79 8.99
N PRO A 596 -9.07 -6.57 9.94
CA PRO A 596 -8.45 -7.66 10.68
C PRO A 596 -9.51 -8.61 11.24
N MET A 597 -9.40 -9.91 10.92
CA MET A 597 -10.35 -10.91 11.37
C MET A 597 -10.34 -10.92 12.90
N PRO A 598 -11.49 -10.80 13.59
CA PRO A 598 -11.50 -10.84 15.04
C PRO A 598 -10.95 -12.21 15.52
N LEU A 599 -9.97 -12.23 16.46
CA LEU A 599 -9.38 -13.45 17.08
C LEU A 599 -10.37 -14.31 17.91
N VAL A 600 -11.67 -14.10 17.70
CA VAL A 600 -12.81 -14.43 18.54
C VAL A 600 -13.12 -15.93 18.62
N ASN A 601 -12.55 -16.72 17.71
CA ASN A 601 -12.66 -18.17 17.66
C ASN A 601 -11.28 -18.86 17.61
N ILE A 602 -10.20 -18.13 17.91
CA ILE A 602 -8.82 -18.62 17.85
C ILE A 602 -8.33 -18.74 19.29
N ASP A 603 -7.76 -19.90 19.65
CA ASP A 603 -7.10 -20.03 20.94
C ASP A 603 -5.84 -19.15 20.96
N THR A 604 -5.82 -18.19 21.88
CA THR A 604 -4.75 -17.23 22.08
C THR A 604 -4.17 -17.32 23.50
N ASP A 605 -4.70 -18.24 24.32
CA ASP A 605 -4.13 -18.52 25.65
C ASP A 605 -2.86 -19.38 25.49
N HIS A 606 -2.79 -20.19 24.42
CA HIS A 606 -1.60 -20.94 24.02
C HIS A 606 -1.23 -20.62 22.56
N ILE A 607 -0.02 -20.14 22.33
CA ILE A 607 0.49 -19.73 21.01
C ILE A 607 1.57 -20.72 20.56
N VAL A 608 1.50 -21.13 19.30
CA VAL A 608 2.52 -22.00 18.69
C VAL A 608 3.43 -21.16 17.80
N ILE A 609 4.73 -21.24 18.02
CA ILE A 609 5.74 -20.61 17.16
C ILE A 609 6.29 -21.69 16.24
N LEU A 610 5.98 -21.57 14.94
CA LEU A 610 6.55 -22.41 13.90
C LEU A 610 7.79 -21.71 13.34
N THR A 611 8.95 -22.34 13.46
CA THR A 611 10.25 -21.74 13.11
C THR A 611 11.16 -22.79 12.50
N THR A 612 12.30 -22.37 11.98
CA THR A 612 13.38 -23.27 11.57
C THR A 612 14.54 -23.18 12.56
N ARG A 613 15.52 -24.09 12.41
CA ARG A 613 16.74 -24.06 13.24
C ARG A 613 17.54 -22.76 13.13
N HIS A 614 17.51 -22.09 11.97
CA HIS A 614 18.29 -20.87 11.75
C HIS A 614 17.60 -19.62 12.31
N THR A 615 16.31 -19.70 12.69
CA THR A 615 15.54 -18.60 13.29
C THR A 615 15.13 -18.89 14.74
N LEU A 616 15.79 -19.83 15.42
CA LEU A 616 15.48 -20.18 16.82
C LEU A 616 15.65 -19.00 17.78
N PHE A 617 16.66 -18.14 17.57
CA PHE A 617 16.87 -16.94 18.36
C PHE A 617 15.63 -16.02 18.35
N VAL A 618 15.04 -15.80 17.16
CA VAL A 618 13.83 -15.00 17.00
C VAL A 618 12.63 -15.64 17.70
N ALA A 619 12.52 -16.98 17.63
CA ALA A 619 11.47 -17.71 18.35
C ALA A 619 11.59 -17.56 19.87
N HIS A 620 12.81 -17.54 20.41
CA HIS A 620 13.05 -17.30 21.84
C HIS A 620 12.73 -15.87 22.27
N LEU A 621 12.98 -14.86 21.42
CA LEU A 621 12.55 -13.48 21.68
C LEU A 621 11.02 -13.38 21.79
N LEU A 622 10.29 -13.96 20.83
CA LEU A 622 8.83 -14.02 20.86
C LEU A 622 8.31 -14.74 22.12
N GLU A 623 8.86 -15.91 22.40
CA GLU A 623 8.47 -16.71 23.56
C GLU A 623 8.74 -15.98 24.88
N LYS A 624 9.87 -15.29 25.03
CA LYS A 624 10.19 -14.49 26.23
C LYS A 624 9.04 -13.54 26.54
N THR A 625 8.67 -12.69 25.59
CA THR A 625 7.61 -11.70 25.77
C THR A 625 6.24 -12.36 25.97
N LEU A 626 5.92 -13.42 25.24
CA LEU A 626 4.64 -14.15 25.41
C LEU A 626 4.51 -14.77 26.80
N VAL A 627 5.58 -15.37 27.33
CA VAL A 627 5.59 -15.94 28.68
C VAL A 627 5.47 -14.85 29.74
N GLU A 628 6.15 -13.72 29.55
CA GLU A 628 6.07 -12.55 30.45
C GLU A 628 4.64 -12.01 30.56
N VAL A 629 3.90 -11.96 29.45
CA VAL A 629 2.47 -11.56 29.45
C VAL A 629 1.50 -12.70 29.79
N GLY A 630 2.01 -13.83 30.29
CA GLY A 630 1.21 -14.93 30.83
C GLY A 630 0.58 -15.87 29.81
N ARG A 631 1.17 -15.99 28.61
CA ARG A 631 0.69 -16.91 27.55
C ARG A 631 1.45 -18.23 27.57
N GLY A 632 0.75 -19.32 27.26
CA GLY A 632 1.38 -20.61 26.96
C GLY A 632 2.06 -20.54 25.60
N VAL A 633 3.25 -21.13 25.48
CA VAL A 633 4.03 -21.12 24.23
C VAL A 633 4.54 -22.51 23.92
N THR A 634 4.56 -22.87 22.64
CA THR A 634 5.27 -24.05 22.14
C THR A 634 6.00 -23.71 20.85
N ILE A 635 7.29 -24.02 20.80
CA ILE A 635 8.12 -23.85 19.60
C ILE A 635 8.17 -25.20 18.87
N ILE A 636 7.87 -25.19 17.57
CA ILE A 636 7.92 -26.37 16.70
C ILE A 636 8.74 -26.06 15.44
N GLU A 637 9.44 -27.07 14.93
CA GLU A 637 10.26 -26.97 13.71
C GLU A 637 9.55 -27.49 12.45
N ALA A 638 8.39 -28.13 12.62
CA ALA A 638 7.60 -28.69 11.53
C ALA A 638 6.11 -28.59 11.86
N TYR A 639 5.32 -28.18 10.87
CA TYR A 639 3.87 -28.09 11.00
C TYR A 639 3.20 -29.46 10.83
N SER A 640 2.12 -29.70 11.58
CA SER A 640 1.28 -30.90 11.46
C SER A 640 -0.19 -30.52 11.65
N ALA A 641 -0.99 -30.69 10.59
CA ALA A 641 -2.43 -30.41 10.63
C ALA A 641 -3.19 -31.28 11.66
N LEU A 642 -2.66 -32.47 12.01
CA LEU A 642 -3.25 -33.34 13.03
C LEU A 642 -3.04 -32.81 14.47
N ALA A 643 -1.99 -32.02 14.68
CA ALA A 643 -1.66 -31.40 15.96
C ALA A 643 -2.20 -29.97 16.10
N ASP A 644 -2.71 -29.38 15.01
CA ASP A 644 -3.35 -28.06 15.04
C ASP A 644 -4.74 -28.14 15.67
N SER A 645 -4.91 -27.48 16.82
CA SER A 645 -6.18 -27.38 17.54
C SER A 645 -6.95 -26.08 17.26
N GLY A 646 -6.49 -25.30 16.27
CA GLY A 646 -7.06 -24.02 15.86
C GLY A 646 -6.47 -22.82 16.61
N GLN A 647 -5.37 -23.01 17.33
CA GLN A 647 -4.67 -21.95 18.05
C GLN A 647 -3.96 -20.95 17.12
N LEU A 648 -3.60 -19.80 17.67
CA LEU A 648 -2.80 -18.81 16.95
C LEU A 648 -1.38 -19.35 16.74
N HIS A 649 -0.91 -19.27 15.50
CA HIS A 649 0.47 -19.56 15.15
C HIS A 649 1.23 -18.28 14.81
N ILE A 650 2.48 -18.17 15.25
CA ILE A 650 3.44 -17.22 14.69
C ILE A 650 4.42 -18.03 13.85
N VAL A 651 4.43 -17.79 12.55
CA VAL A 651 5.27 -18.54 11.60
C VAL A 651 6.42 -17.66 11.16
N ILE A 652 7.63 -18.01 11.59
CA ILE A 652 8.85 -17.32 11.21
C ILE A 652 9.35 -17.92 9.91
N PHE A 653 9.63 -17.06 8.92
CA PHE A 653 10.13 -17.46 7.61
C PHE A 653 9.16 -18.43 6.88
N PRO A 654 7.91 -18.02 6.63
CA PRO A 654 6.82 -18.96 6.30
C PRO A 654 6.96 -19.65 4.93
N GLN A 655 7.72 -19.10 3.98
CA GLN A 655 7.90 -19.66 2.64
C GLN A 655 8.62 -21.01 2.60
N ILE A 656 9.34 -21.37 3.67
CA ILE A 656 10.09 -22.64 3.74
C ILE A 656 9.18 -23.84 4.04
N PHE A 657 7.96 -23.60 4.53
CA PHE A 657 7.05 -24.66 4.94
C PHE A 657 6.08 -25.02 3.82
N ALA A 658 6.01 -26.32 3.50
CA ALA A 658 5.10 -26.83 2.48
C ALA A 658 3.62 -26.65 2.85
N GLU A 659 3.30 -26.72 4.15
CA GLU A 659 1.97 -26.50 4.70
C GLU A 659 2.04 -25.48 5.83
N LEU A 660 1.04 -24.61 5.91
CA LEU A 660 0.95 -23.55 6.90
C LEU A 660 -0.37 -23.61 7.66
N PRO A 661 -0.37 -23.29 8.97
CA PRO A 661 -1.57 -23.23 9.79
C PRO A 661 -2.62 -22.27 9.22
N LYS A 662 -3.88 -22.49 9.57
CA LYS A 662 -4.98 -21.62 9.11
C LYS A 662 -4.94 -20.24 9.76
N ASN A 663 -4.65 -20.21 11.07
CA ASN A 663 -4.65 -19.00 11.88
C ASN A 663 -3.21 -18.61 12.18
N PHE A 664 -2.60 -17.75 11.36
CA PHE A 664 -1.19 -17.43 11.52
C PHE A 664 -0.83 -15.96 11.29
N VAL A 665 0.19 -15.53 12.02
CA VAL A 665 0.95 -14.31 11.79
C VAL A 665 2.24 -14.71 11.09
N ALA A 666 2.59 -14.02 10.02
CA ALA A 666 3.86 -14.24 9.33
C ALA A 666 4.93 -13.34 9.95
N PHE A 667 6.11 -13.88 10.27
CA PHE A 667 7.31 -13.07 10.44
C PHE A 667 8.14 -13.19 9.16
N GLN A 668 8.10 -12.12 8.37
CA GLN A 668 8.87 -11.92 7.16
C GLN A 668 10.35 -11.79 7.55
N MET A 669 11.24 -12.57 6.92
CA MET A 669 12.67 -12.56 7.22
C MET A 669 13.57 -12.30 5.99
N GLU A 670 13.00 -12.15 4.79
CA GLU A 670 13.78 -11.89 3.55
C GLU A 670 14.14 -10.42 3.40
N GLN A 671 15.20 -10.11 2.67
CA GLN A 671 15.61 -8.72 2.40
C GLN A 671 15.03 -8.24 1.07
N SER A 672 14.35 -7.08 1.07
CA SER A 672 13.74 -6.48 -0.14
C SER A 672 14.74 -5.96 -1.16
N ILE A 673 15.99 -5.74 -0.73
CA ILE A 673 17.10 -5.32 -1.58
C ILE A 673 17.36 -6.33 -2.71
N ASN A 674 16.98 -7.59 -2.50
CA ASN A 674 17.00 -8.58 -3.56
C ASN A 674 15.57 -9.10 -3.83
N PRO A 675 14.86 -8.56 -4.83
CA PRO A 675 13.45 -8.87 -5.08
C PRO A 675 13.21 -10.35 -5.44
N ARG A 676 14.26 -11.12 -5.76
CA ARG A 676 14.17 -12.56 -6.06
C ARG A 676 13.51 -13.38 -4.95
N TRP A 677 13.60 -12.92 -3.70
CA TRP A 677 13.03 -13.61 -2.54
C TRP A 677 11.54 -13.30 -2.33
N PHE A 678 11.02 -12.26 -3.00
CA PHE A 678 9.62 -11.86 -2.95
C PHE A 678 8.85 -12.36 -4.18
N THR A 679 8.64 -13.67 -4.24
CA THR A 679 7.86 -14.29 -5.33
C THR A 679 6.35 -14.05 -5.15
N PRO A 680 5.55 -14.18 -6.23
CA PRO A 680 4.08 -14.11 -6.13
C PRO A 680 3.50 -15.10 -5.10
N GLU A 681 4.07 -16.29 -4.98
CA GLU A 681 3.67 -17.29 -4.00
C GLU A 681 3.97 -16.82 -2.57
N TYR A 682 5.11 -16.16 -2.36
CA TYR A 682 5.43 -15.59 -1.06
C TYR A 682 4.49 -14.43 -0.71
N PHE A 683 4.18 -13.54 -1.66
CA PHE A 683 3.16 -12.50 -1.46
C PHE A 683 1.79 -13.11 -1.12
N ALA A 684 1.37 -14.17 -1.80
CA ALA A 684 0.12 -14.87 -1.46
C ALA A 684 0.12 -15.47 -0.04
N ILE A 685 1.28 -15.94 0.45
CA ILE A 685 1.45 -16.36 1.85
C ILE A 685 1.26 -15.17 2.79
N LEU A 686 1.91 -14.04 2.52
CA LEU A 686 1.83 -12.82 3.34
C LEU A 686 0.41 -12.23 3.34
N GLU A 687 -0.26 -12.19 2.19
CA GLU A 687 -1.65 -11.73 2.07
C GLU A 687 -2.63 -12.59 2.87
N ARG A 688 -2.39 -13.91 2.94
CA ARG A 688 -3.21 -14.84 3.73
C ARG A 688 -2.97 -14.70 5.24
N ALA A 689 -1.81 -14.18 5.65
CA ALA A 689 -1.49 -13.99 7.07
C ALA A 689 -2.46 -12.99 7.73
N MET A 690 -2.72 -13.19 9.01
CA MET A 690 -3.55 -12.30 9.83
C MET A 690 -2.87 -10.97 10.10
N ALA A 691 -1.55 -11.01 10.27
CA ALA A 691 -0.64 -9.90 10.39
C ALA A 691 0.74 -10.34 9.87
N ILE A 692 1.58 -9.36 9.56
CA ILE A 692 2.93 -9.55 9.05
C ILE A 692 3.87 -8.76 9.95
N PHE A 693 4.80 -9.45 10.59
CA PHE A 693 5.93 -8.85 11.28
C PHE A 693 7.08 -8.69 10.30
N ASP A 694 7.72 -7.54 10.30
CA ASP A 694 8.93 -7.28 9.54
C ASP A 694 9.93 -6.51 10.40
N TYR A 695 11.21 -6.86 10.28
CA TYR A 695 12.29 -6.28 11.07
C TYR A 695 12.94 -5.07 10.43
N SER A 696 12.59 -4.74 9.17
CA SER A 696 13.24 -3.68 8.39
C SER A 696 12.23 -2.65 7.87
N LEU A 697 12.53 -1.36 8.08
CA LEU A 697 11.74 -0.28 7.49
C LEU A 697 11.83 -0.24 5.96
N THR A 698 12.99 -0.64 5.42
CA THR A 698 13.19 -0.80 3.97
C THR A 698 12.27 -1.88 3.40
N ASN A 699 12.09 -2.99 4.12
CA ASN A 699 11.14 -4.03 3.73
C ASN A 699 9.68 -3.55 3.86
N ILE A 700 9.35 -2.82 4.93
CA ILE A 700 7.99 -2.28 5.12
C ILE A 700 7.61 -1.36 3.96
N ASN A 701 8.51 -0.44 3.57
CA ASN A 701 8.31 0.40 2.38
C ASN A 701 8.05 -0.44 1.13
N TYR A 702 8.91 -1.42 0.87
CA TYR A 702 8.78 -2.31 -0.27
C TYR A 702 7.43 -3.06 -0.27
N LEU A 703 7.00 -3.59 0.87
CA LEU A 703 5.72 -4.32 0.98
C LEU A 703 4.51 -3.41 0.74
N LEU A 704 4.56 -2.15 1.20
CA LEU A 704 3.51 -1.15 0.95
C LEU A 704 3.38 -0.82 -0.54
N GLU A 705 4.51 -0.57 -1.22
CA GLU A 705 4.56 -0.31 -2.66
C GLU A 705 4.00 -1.48 -3.49
N HIS A 706 4.15 -2.71 -2.98
CA HIS A 706 3.66 -3.93 -3.62
C HIS A 706 2.25 -4.34 -3.16
N GLY A 707 1.50 -3.43 -2.54
CA GLY A 707 0.06 -3.58 -2.30
C GLY A 707 -0.33 -4.29 -1.01
N ILE A 708 0.62 -4.61 -0.12
CA ILE A 708 0.28 -5.08 1.23
C ILE A 708 -0.24 -3.89 2.05
N PRO A 709 -1.45 -3.97 2.64
CA PRO A 709 -2.02 -2.87 3.39
C PRO A 709 -1.27 -2.63 4.73
N TYR A 710 -1.00 -1.37 5.07
CA TYR A 710 -0.31 -1.00 6.32
C TYR A 710 -1.02 -1.53 7.58
N GLN A 711 -2.34 -1.77 7.53
CA GLN A 711 -3.09 -2.36 8.64
C GLN A 711 -2.65 -3.79 9.00
N LYS A 712 -2.02 -4.51 8.06
CA LYS A 712 -1.47 -5.86 8.27
C LYS A 712 0.00 -5.87 8.67
N LEU A 713 0.77 -4.86 8.25
CA LEU A 713 2.21 -4.77 8.52
C LEU A 713 2.43 -4.27 9.93
N PHE A 714 3.32 -4.89 10.70
CA PHE A 714 3.79 -4.44 12.01
C PHE A 714 5.31 -4.44 12.00
N TYR A 715 5.91 -3.29 12.30
CA TYR A 715 7.36 -3.23 12.51
C TYR A 715 7.72 -3.94 13.81
N LEU A 716 8.62 -4.92 13.72
CA LEU A 716 9.12 -5.70 14.83
C LEU A 716 10.64 -5.91 14.66
N PRO A 717 11.47 -4.94 15.08
CA PRO A 717 12.91 -5.01 14.95
C PRO A 717 13.46 -6.14 15.82
N ILE A 718 14.45 -6.87 15.31
CA ILE A 718 15.21 -7.83 16.11
C ILE A 718 16.04 -7.06 17.15
N ALA A 719 16.07 -7.56 18.38
CA ALA A 719 16.80 -6.97 19.49
C ALA A 719 17.55 -8.06 20.27
N SER A 720 18.30 -7.64 21.28
CA SER A 720 19.08 -8.54 22.13
C SER A 720 18.25 -9.31 23.16
N PHE A 721 18.86 -10.36 23.71
CA PHE A 721 18.32 -11.20 24.76
C PHE A 721 19.31 -11.21 25.93
N ALA A 722 18.99 -10.50 27.01
CA ALA A 722 19.78 -10.50 28.24
C ALA A 722 19.93 -11.92 28.83
N ASP A 723 21.15 -12.29 29.21
CA ASP A 723 21.49 -13.58 29.82
C ASP A 723 21.06 -14.83 28.99
N TYR A 724 21.09 -14.72 27.66
CA TYR A 724 20.58 -15.76 26.76
C TYR A 724 21.21 -17.14 26.98
N SER A 725 22.54 -17.22 27.16
CA SER A 725 23.22 -18.50 27.45
C SER A 725 22.72 -19.15 28.75
N SER A 726 22.42 -18.35 29.78
CA SER A 726 21.89 -18.85 31.05
C SER A 726 20.48 -19.38 30.85
N LYS A 727 19.66 -18.68 30.06
CA LYS A 727 18.29 -19.10 29.75
C LYS A 727 18.23 -20.40 28.94
N LEU A 728 19.08 -20.55 27.93
CA LEU A 728 19.22 -21.79 27.17
C LEU A 728 19.63 -22.97 28.08
N THR A 729 20.59 -22.76 28.97
CA THR A 729 21.02 -23.82 29.92
C THR A 729 19.87 -24.25 30.84
N GLN A 730 19.07 -23.30 31.35
CA GLN A 730 17.89 -23.59 32.18
C GLN A 730 16.83 -24.40 31.43
N LYS A 731 16.75 -24.25 30.11
CA LYS A 731 15.88 -25.04 29.23
C LYS A 731 16.45 -26.41 28.85
N GLY A 732 17.63 -26.76 29.33
CA GLY A 732 18.26 -28.06 29.10
C GLY A 732 19.19 -28.13 27.89
N HIS A 733 19.51 -27.00 27.26
CA HIS A 733 20.52 -26.94 26.20
C HIS A 733 21.92 -27.21 26.76
N LYS A 734 22.74 -27.96 26.01
CA LYS A 734 24.08 -28.39 26.44
C LYS A 734 25.13 -27.47 25.85
N LEU A 735 25.38 -26.36 26.55
CA LEU A 735 26.28 -25.30 26.08
C LEU A 735 27.72 -25.39 26.57
N ASN A 736 28.07 -26.47 27.27
CA ASN A 736 29.44 -26.74 27.73
C ASN A 736 30.00 -27.89 26.90
N GLY A 737 31.10 -27.62 26.17
CA GLY A 737 31.83 -28.59 25.34
C GLY A 737 33.34 -28.50 25.57
N ASN A 738 34.09 -29.47 25.05
CA ASN A 738 35.56 -29.47 25.04
C ASN A 738 36.11 -28.85 23.73
N GLU A 739 35.42 -27.90 23.11
CA GLU A 739 35.94 -27.28 21.89
C GLU A 739 37.19 -26.44 22.18
N GLU A 740 38.11 -26.41 21.22
CA GLU A 740 39.26 -25.51 21.26
C GLU A 740 38.79 -24.05 21.15
N GLN A 741 39.51 -23.14 21.80
CA GLN A 741 39.22 -21.71 21.71
C GLN A 741 39.42 -21.21 20.29
N VAL A 742 38.43 -20.48 19.76
CA VAL A 742 38.48 -19.90 18.41
C VAL A 742 38.92 -18.45 18.51
N ASP A 743 39.89 -18.02 17.70
CA ASP A 743 40.30 -16.60 17.69
C ASP A 743 39.28 -15.74 16.95
N VAL A 744 39.02 -16.04 15.68
CA VAL A 744 38.05 -15.34 14.84
C VAL A 744 37.05 -16.34 14.27
N LEU A 745 35.76 -16.14 14.51
CA LEU A 745 34.70 -17.00 13.97
C LEU A 745 33.94 -16.29 12.84
N PHE A 746 33.82 -16.94 11.70
CA PHE A 746 32.77 -16.67 10.71
C PHE A 746 31.81 -17.86 10.65
N TYR A 747 30.50 -17.58 10.61
CA TYR A 747 29.51 -18.62 10.36
C TYR A 747 28.44 -18.17 9.36
N GLY A 748 28.17 -19.02 8.38
CA GLY A 748 27.20 -18.76 7.31
C GLY A 748 27.58 -19.39 6.00
N ASP A 749 26.75 -19.17 4.98
CA ASP A 749 27.04 -19.66 3.63
C ASP A 749 28.24 -18.91 3.03
N THR A 750 29.23 -19.68 2.60
CA THR A 750 30.45 -19.21 1.92
C THR A 750 30.33 -19.28 0.40
N ASN A 751 29.21 -19.78 -0.14
CA ASN A 751 28.96 -19.86 -1.58
C ASN A 751 28.64 -18.49 -2.21
N CYS A 752 29.45 -17.49 -1.92
CA CYS A 752 29.45 -16.20 -2.59
C CYS A 752 30.90 -15.73 -2.75
N GLU A 753 31.23 -15.14 -3.90
CA GLU A 753 32.58 -14.70 -4.22
C GLU A 753 33.11 -13.65 -3.22
N ARG A 754 32.24 -12.70 -2.84
CA ARG A 754 32.57 -11.65 -1.86
C ARG A 754 33.02 -12.21 -0.52
N ARG A 755 32.23 -13.09 0.09
CA ARG A 755 32.55 -13.71 1.39
C ARG A 755 33.83 -14.54 1.30
N ARG A 756 34.03 -15.30 0.21
CA ARG A 756 35.28 -16.06 0.00
C ARG A 756 36.49 -15.14 -0.05
N HIS A 757 36.40 -14.04 -0.78
CA HIS A 757 37.48 -13.06 -0.87
C HIS A 757 37.85 -12.47 0.50
N TYR A 758 36.85 -12.04 1.30
CA TYR A 758 37.09 -11.57 2.67
C TYR A 758 37.75 -12.62 3.55
N LEU A 759 37.23 -13.85 3.51
CA LEU A 759 37.74 -14.94 4.35
C LEU A 759 39.15 -15.39 3.95
N GLU A 760 39.49 -15.36 2.66
CA GLU A 760 40.84 -15.64 2.16
C GLU A 760 41.83 -14.57 2.63
N GLU A 761 41.50 -13.29 2.50
CA GLU A 761 42.37 -12.18 2.91
C GLU A 761 42.53 -12.09 4.43
N LEU A 762 41.45 -12.27 5.19
CA LEU A 762 41.51 -12.29 6.65
C LEU A 762 42.23 -13.54 7.16
N GLY A 763 42.05 -14.69 6.50
CA GLY A 763 42.72 -15.95 6.83
C GLY A 763 44.23 -15.93 6.63
N GLN A 764 44.76 -15.02 5.81
CA GLN A 764 46.20 -14.78 5.69
C GLN A 764 46.79 -14.06 6.91
N ARG A 765 45.95 -13.35 7.69
CA ARG A 765 46.38 -12.46 8.79
C ARG A 765 46.01 -13.01 10.17
N PHE A 766 44.90 -13.73 10.26
CA PHE A 766 44.33 -14.23 11.50
C PHE A 766 43.94 -15.70 11.39
N ASN A 767 43.85 -16.38 12.54
CA ASN A 767 43.30 -17.73 12.63
C ASN A 767 41.77 -17.69 12.56
N VAL A 768 41.23 -17.70 11.34
CA VAL A 768 39.78 -17.63 11.08
C VAL A 768 39.18 -19.03 10.99
N HIS A 769 38.26 -19.35 11.90
CA HIS A 769 37.43 -20.55 11.83
C HIS A 769 36.16 -20.26 11.03
N ILE A 770 35.91 -21.08 10.00
CA ILE A 770 34.76 -20.96 9.11
C ILE A 770 33.80 -22.12 9.41
N ALA A 771 32.60 -21.79 9.89
CA ALA A 771 31.54 -22.77 10.16
C ALA A 771 30.37 -22.62 9.17
N SER A 772 29.89 -23.72 8.61
CA SER A 772 28.74 -23.74 7.70
C SER A 772 27.75 -24.84 8.10
N GLY A 773 26.45 -24.56 7.97
CA GLY A 773 25.39 -25.51 8.32
C GLY A 773 25.24 -25.81 9.83
N VAL A 774 25.83 -24.98 10.70
CA VAL A 774 25.75 -25.12 12.16
C VAL A 774 24.61 -24.29 12.73
N PHE A 775 23.83 -24.87 13.65
CA PHE A 775 22.67 -24.22 14.28
C PHE A 775 22.49 -24.67 15.74
N GLY A 776 21.67 -23.95 16.52
CA GLY A 776 21.31 -24.35 17.89
C GLY A 776 22.53 -24.46 18.83
N ASP A 777 22.59 -25.53 19.62
CA ASP A 777 23.64 -25.76 20.63
C ASP A 777 25.06 -25.77 20.06
N GLU A 778 25.23 -26.22 18.82
CA GLU A 778 26.53 -26.24 18.14
C GLU A 778 27.00 -24.82 17.80
N LEU A 779 26.16 -24.04 17.13
CA LEU A 779 26.45 -22.63 16.82
C LEU A 779 26.68 -21.83 18.10
N THR A 780 25.83 -22.03 19.12
CA THR A 780 25.93 -21.34 20.41
C THR A 780 27.28 -21.60 21.09
N ARG A 781 27.77 -22.84 21.07
CA ARG A 781 29.09 -23.20 21.62
C ARG A 781 30.22 -22.53 20.83
N LEU A 782 30.17 -22.58 19.50
CA LEU A 782 31.17 -21.93 18.64
C LEU A 782 31.26 -20.43 18.92
N VAL A 783 30.12 -19.72 18.96
CA VAL A 783 30.09 -18.28 19.24
C VAL A 783 30.66 -17.97 20.62
N LYS A 784 30.25 -18.70 21.66
CA LYS A 784 30.76 -18.48 23.03
C LYS A 784 32.27 -18.74 23.18
N ASN A 785 32.80 -19.70 22.43
CA ASN A 785 34.21 -20.07 22.48
C ASN A 785 35.08 -19.19 21.58
N ALA A 786 34.48 -18.37 20.72
CA ALA A 786 35.19 -17.40 19.91
C ALA A 786 35.64 -16.18 20.73
N LYS A 787 36.84 -15.66 20.46
CA LYS A 787 37.27 -14.37 21.03
C LYS A 787 36.51 -13.21 20.39
N LEU A 788 36.22 -13.32 19.09
CA LEU A 788 35.31 -12.43 18.35
C LEU A 788 34.66 -13.16 17.15
N VAL A 789 33.54 -12.63 16.70
CA VAL A 789 32.83 -13.04 15.47
C VAL A 789 33.02 -11.98 14.39
N ILE A 790 33.13 -12.39 13.13
CA ILE A 790 33.04 -11.49 11.98
C ILE A 790 31.70 -11.67 11.27
N ASN A 791 31.02 -10.55 11.01
CA ASN A 791 29.81 -10.51 10.19
C ASN A 791 30.14 -9.95 8.81
N LEU A 792 29.91 -10.77 7.78
CA LEU A 792 30.17 -10.44 6.38
C LEU A 792 28.88 -10.54 5.59
N HIS A 793 28.56 -9.51 4.82
CA HIS A 793 27.34 -9.50 4.02
C HIS A 793 27.44 -10.46 2.84
N TYR A 794 26.33 -11.13 2.54
CA TYR A 794 26.26 -11.97 1.34
C TYR A 794 26.22 -11.12 0.06
N TYR A 795 25.59 -9.95 0.11
CA TYR A 795 25.45 -8.97 -0.98
C TYR A 795 26.18 -7.67 -0.65
N GLU A 796 26.64 -6.94 -1.66
CA GLU A 796 27.37 -5.67 -1.45
C GLU A 796 26.52 -4.57 -0.80
N ASN A 797 25.22 -4.52 -1.13
CA ASN A 797 24.29 -3.54 -0.60
C ASN A 797 23.29 -4.15 0.38
N ALA A 798 23.65 -5.20 1.13
CA ALA A 798 22.71 -5.90 2.01
C ALA A 798 22.16 -5.02 3.15
N LEU A 799 20.99 -5.38 3.68
CA LEU A 799 20.53 -4.90 4.97
C LEU A 799 21.40 -5.48 6.07
N LEU A 800 21.51 -4.78 7.20
CA LEU A 800 22.26 -5.26 8.34
C LEU A 800 21.71 -6.63 8.77
N GLU A 801 22.58 -7.63 8.97
CA GLU A 801 22.19 -8.99 9.36
C GLU A 801 21.85 -9.03 10.87
N THR A 802 20.85 -8.25 11.28
CA THR A 802 20.46 -8.00 12.68
C THR A 802 20.19 -9.29 13.44
N THR A 803 19.58 -10.30 12.81
CA THR A 803 19.37 -11.61 13.46
C THR A 803 20.69 -12.24 13.92
N ARG A 804 21.74 -12.23 13.08
CA ARG A 804 23.06 -12.76 13.44
C ARG A 804 23.69 -11.89 14.54
N ILE A 805 23.71 -10.59 14.31
CA ILE A 805 24.36 -9.62 15.20
C ILE A 805 23.78 -9.71 16.62
N TYR A 806 22.46 -9.65 16.75
CA TYR A 806 21.83 -9.67 18.07
C TYR A 806 21.97 -11.03 18.76
N GLU A 807 22.00 -12.15 18.05
CA GLU A 807 22.29 -13.46 18.64
C GLU A 807 23.72 -13.49 19.24
N VAL A 808 24.71 -12.98 18.50
CA VAL A 808 26.11 -12.90 18.95
C VAL A 808 26.27 -11.98 20.15
N LEU A 809 25.64 -10.80 20.12
CA LEU A 809 25.65 -9.85 21.24
C LEU A 809 24.99 -10.46 22.49
N SER A 810 23.88 -11.17 22.32
CA SER A 810 23.16 -11.86 23.41
C SER A 810 23.97 -12.99 24.06
N LEU A 811 24.94 -13.55 23.33
CA LEU A 811 25.91 -14.52 23.84
C LEU A 811 27.16 -13.85 24.45
N GLY A 812 27.25 -12.52 24.44
CA GLY A 812 28.32 -11.75 25.07
C GLY A 812 29.65 -11.78 24.32
N THR A 813 29.62 -12.10 23.02
CA THR A 813 30.82 -12.23 22.19
C THR A 813 31.04 -10.97 21.35
N PRO A 814 32.24 -10.35 21.38
CA PRO A 814 32.56 -9.21 20.51
C PRO A 814 32.37 -9.53 19.03
N ILE A 815 31.93 -8.54 18.26
CA ILE A 815 31.67 -8.69 16.83
C ILE A 815 32.27 -7.53 16.03
N VAL A 816 32.87 -7.88 14.90
CA VAL A 816 33.29 -6.94 13.85
C VAL A 816 32.36 -7.15 12.66
N SER A 817 31.81 -6.07 12.12
CA SER A 817 30.86 -6.15 11.01
C SER A 817 31.24 -5.20 9.89
N GLU A 818 30.91 -5.56 8.66
CA GLU A 818 30.70 -4.56 7.61
C GLU A 818 29.53 -3.64 8.01
N GLU A 819 29.59 -2.39 7.58
CA GLU A 819 28.42 -1.50 7.51
C GLU A 819 27.40 -2.02 6.49
N SER A 820 26.17 -1.53 6.56
CA SER A 820 25.06 -1.88 5.66
C SER A 820 24.44 -0.64 5.02
N VAL A 821 23.59 -0.80 4.01
CA VAL A 821 22.91 0.35 3.38
C VAL A 821 21.90 1.03 4.29
N ASP A 822 21.39 0.31 5.29
CA ASP A 822 20.45 0.79 6.30
C ASP A 822 21.15 1.16 7.63
N ILE A 823 22.48 1.35 7.62
CA ILE A 823 23.26 1.62 8.86
C ILE A 823 22.78 2.85 9.63
N ALA A 824 22.13 3.81 8.95
CA ALA A 824 21.51 4.98 9.57
C ALA A 824 20.38 4.62 10.56
N GLU A 825 19.74 3.46 10.40
CA GLU A 825 18.70 2.94 11.30
C GLU A 825 19.28 2.21 12.53
N HIS A 826 20.60 1.94 12.53
CA HIS A 826 21.27 1.08 13.52
C HIS A 826 22.35 1.82 14.33
N THR A 827 22.21 3.14 14.50
CA THR A 827 23.23 3.98 15.16
C THR A 827 23.55 3.57 16.60
N SER A 828 22.60 2.94 17.30
CA SER A 828 22.80 2.43 18.66
C SER A 828 23.82 1.30 18.76
N LEU A 829 24.15 0.65 17.63
CA LEU A 829 25.08 -0.48 17.61
C LEU A 829 26.56 -0.07 17.54
N PHE A 830 26.89 1.18 17.19
CA PHE A 830 28.29 1.62 17.06
C PHE A 830 29.09 1.50 18.37
N ASP A 831 28.42 1.62 19.52
CA ASP A 831 29.05 1.50 20.85
C ASP A 831 29.28 0.05 21.29
N VAL A 832 28.75 -0.93 20.55
CA VAL A 832 28.86 -2.36 20.86
C VAL A 832 29.38 -3.23 19.71
N ILE A 833 29.49 -2.68 18.51
CA ILE A 833 30.03 -3.33 17.32
C ILE A 833 31.20 -2.52 16.77
N ASP A 834 32.26 -3.21 16.34
CA ASP A 834 33.31 -2.58 15.54
C ASP A 834 32.93 -2.64 14.06
N PHE A 835 32.35 -1.56 13.55
CA PHE A 835 32.01 -1.42 12.12
C PHE A 835 33.22 -1.08 11.26
N SER A 836 33.18 -1.56 10.02
CA SER A 836 34.11 -1.26 8.95
C SER A 836 33.35 -0.85 7.68
N PRO A 837 33.84 0.13 6.90
CA PRO A 837 33.20 0.52 5.65
C PRO A 837 33.00 -0.67 4.71
N ILE A 838 31.93 -0.63 3.94
CA ILE A 838 31.60 -1.66 2.94
C ILE A 838 32.79 -1.82 1.97
N GLY A 839 33.27 -3.05 1.81
CA GLY A 839 34.39 -3.36 0.91
C GLY A 839 35.79 -3.14 1.49
N ASP A 840 35.94 -2.55 2.70
CA ASP A 840 37.25 -2.23 3.28
C ASP A 840 37.76 -3.35 4.22
N ILE A 841 38.38 -4.37 3.62
CA ILE A 841 38.98 -5.52 4.32
C ILE A 841 40.12 -5.06 5.26
N ASP A 842 40.89 -4.03 4.88
CA ASP A 842 42.00 -3.55 5.68
C ASP A 842 41.54 -2.82 6.94
N ALA A 843 40.47 -2.02 6.85
CA ALA A 843 39.83 -1.42 8.01
C ALA A 843 39.27 -2.51 8.93
N MET A 844 38.58 -3.51 8.38
CA MET A 844 38.09 -4.66 9.16
C MET A 844 39.24 -5.39 9.87
N ALA A 845 40.35 -5.66 9.17
CA ALA A 845 41.52 -6.31 9.73
C ALA A 845 42.12 -5.52 10.91
N LYS A 846 42.17 -4.18 10.83
CA LYS A 846 42.63 -3.34 11.95
C LYS A 846 41.73 -3.45 13.18
N LYS A 847 40.41 -3.58 12.99
CA LYS A 847 39.45 -3.77 14.08
C LYS A 847 39.59 -5.15 14.73
N ILE A 848 39.76 -6.19 13.91
CA ILE A 848 40.03 -7.56 14.37
C ILE A 848 41.33 -7.58 15.19
N ASP A 849 42.42 -7.02 14.66
CA ASP A 849 43.72 -6.96 15.33
C ASP A 849 43.62 -6.28 16.70
N ARG A 850 42.93 -5.13 16.77
CA ARG A 850 42.70 -4.43 18.03
C ARG A 850 41.96 -5.29 19.04
N LEU A 851 40.86 -5.95 18.65
CA LEU A 851 40.10 -6.80 19.57
C LEU A 851 40.88 -8.05 20.03
N LEU A 852 41.80 -8.57 19.21
CA LEU A 852 42.63 -9.73 19.59
C LEU A 852 43.80 -9.36 20.49
N ASN A 853 44.43 -8.20 20.25
CA ASN A 853 45.71 -7.84 20.87
C ASN A 853 45.60 -6.81 22.00
N ASP A 854 44.53 -6.01 22.06
CA ASP A 854 44.27 -5.03 23.12
C ASP A 854 43.28 -5.61 24.15
N GLN A 855 43.81 -6.15 25.24
CA GLN A 855 43.02 -6.77 26.31
C GLN A 855 42.07 -5.79 27.02
N GLU A 856 42.48 -4.52 27.14
CA GLU A 856 41.66 -3.48 27.79
C GLU A 856 40.47 -3.13 26.89
N TYR A 857 40.71 -2.97 25.59
CA TYR A 857 39.65 -2.76 24.61
C TYR A 857 38.67 -3.93 24.52
N HIS A 858 39.17 -5.18 24.50
CA HIS A 858 38.32 -6.38 24.49
C HIS A 858 37.43 -6.47 25.73
N ALA A 859 38.00 -6.24 26.92
CA ALA A 859 37.26 -6.23 28.18
C ALA A 859 36.22 -5.11 28.22
N SER A 860 36.58 -3.90 27.78
CA SER A 860 35.66 -2.77 27.65
C SER A 860 34.51 -3.09 26.69
N ARG A 861 34.80 -3.71 25.54
CA ARG A 861 33.78 -4.10 24.56
C ARG A 861 32.80 -5.11 25.14
N LYS A 862 33.29 -6.15 25.83
CA LYS A 862 32.44 -7.12 26.52
C LYS A 862 31.54 -6.47 27.57
N LYS A 863 32.07 -5.50 28.33
CA LYS A 863 31.30 -4.74 29.31
C LYS A 863 30.19 -3.91 28.63
N ASN A 864 30.51 -3.23 27.54
CA ASN A 864 29.52 -2.44 26.78
C ASN A 864 28.42 -3.34 26.20
N ILE A 865 28.78 -4.49 25.62
CA ILE A 865 27.81 -5.47 25.12
C ILE A 865 26.88 -5.91 26.25
N ALA A 866 27.43 -6.31 27.40
CA ALA A 866 26.62 -6.73 28.54
C ALA A 866 25.66 -5.62 29.01
N LEU A 867 26.12 -4.37 29.12
CA LEU A 867 25.26 -3.24 29.47
C LEU A 867 24.14 -3.03 28.45
N PHE A 868 24.50 -3.00 27.16
CA PHE A 868 23.56 -2.83 26.06
C PHE A 868 22.47 -3.91 26.04
N THR A 869 22.84 -5.18 26.17
CA THR A 869 21.87 -6.28 26.13
C THR A 869 20.89 -6.28 27.30
N HIS A 870 21.23 -5.64 28.42
CA HIS A 870 20.33 -5.47 29.56
C HIS A 870 19.40 -4.25 29.43
N SER A 871 19.78 -3.26 28.60
CA SER A 871 18.98 -2.05 28.37
C SER A 871 18.11 -2.10 27.12
N ASP A 872 18.46 -2.94 26.14
CA ASP A 872 17.79 -3.02 24.86
C ASP A 872 16.47 -3.81 24.97
N ASN A 873 15.36 -3.08 24.84
CA ASN A 873 14.00 -3.59 24.99
C ASN A 873 13.14 -3.34 23.75
N ASN A 874 13.75 -3.02 22.60
CA ASN A 874 13.02 -2.60 21.40
C ASN A 874 12.06 -3.69 20.89
N PHE A 875 12.53 -4.93 20.76
CA PHE A 875 11.70 -6.05 20.31
C PHE A 875 10.46 -6.22 21.20
N GLU A 876 10.67 -6.21 22.52
CA GLU A 876 9.59 -6.38 23.50
C GLU A 876 8.56 -5.26 23.41
N GLY A 877 9.00 -4.01 23.25
CA GLY A 877 8.13 -2.85 23.08
C GLY A 877 7.23 -2.95 21.84
N TYR A 878 7.82 -3.20 20.67
CA TYR A 878 7.08 -3.35 19.41
C TYR A 878 6.19 -4.59 19.41
N PHE A 879 6.62 -5.69 20.03
CA PHE A 879 5.79 -6.89 20.08
C PHE A 879 4.60 -6.69 21.03
N LYS A 880 4.80 -6.08 22.21
CA LYS A 880 3.70 -5.67 23.09
C LYS A 880 2.74 -4.70 22.39
N ARG A 881 3.23 -3.83 21.50
CA ARG A 881 2.39 -2.95 20.66
C ARG A 881 1.44 -3.76 19.77
N TYR A 882 1.93 -4.82 19.13
CA TYR A 882 1.07 -5.75 18.37
C TYR A 882 0.08 -6.49 19.28
N LEU A 883 0.53 -6.97 20.44
CA LEU A 883 -0.32 -7.67 21.40
C LEU A 883 -1.48 -6.78 21.87
N LEU A 884 -1.19 -5.52 22.20
CA LEU A 884 -2.21 -4.53 22.58
C LEU A 884 -3.16 -4.25 21.41
N ALA A 885 -2.64 -4.08 20.19
CA ALA A 885 -3.44 -3.79 19.01
C ALA A 885 -4.52 -4.85 18.70
N ASN A 886 -4.32 -6.07 19.23
CA ASN A 886 -5.18 -7.23 19.05
C ASN A 886 -5.84 -7.71 20.36
N ASP A 887 -5.86 -6.87 21.40
CA ASP A 887 -6.48 -7.16 22.72
C ASP A 887 -5.91 -8.41 23.42
N LEU A 888 -4.64 -8.74 23.17
CA LEU A 888 -3.92 -9.83 23.85
C LEU A 888 -3.27 -9.38 25.16
N ILE A 889 -3.14 -8.08 25.37
CA ILE A 889 -2.78 -7.47 26.65
C ILE A 889 -3.66 -6.23 26.86
N ASP A 890 -3.78 -5.77 28.11
CA ASP A 890 -4.45 -4.50 28.42
C ASP A 890 -3.49 -3.30 28.36
N PHE A 891 -4.07 -2.10 28.38
CA PHE A 891 -3.32 -0.86 28.29
C PHE A 891 -2.31 -0.69 29.43
N GLU A 892 -2.67 -1.07 30.66
CA GLU A 892 -1.77 -0.95 31.81
C GLU A 892 -0.56 -1.88 31.69
N THR A 893 -0.75 -3.09 31.18
CA THR A 893 0.36 -4.02 30.89
C THR A 893 1.31 -3.44 29.85
N TYR A 894 0.78 -2.77 28.81
CA TYR A 894 1.60 -2.10 27.80
C TYR A 894 2.33 -0.88 28.38
N LYS A 895 1.61 0.05 29.02
CA LYS A 895 2.15 1.29 29.61
C LYS A 895 3.30 1.01 30.58
N ASN A 896 3.12 0.04 31.48
CA ASN A 896 4.12 -0.30 32.49
C ASN A 896 5.30 -1.12 31.91
N GLY A 897 5.14 -1.65 30.70
CA GLY A 897 6.11 -2.55 30.08
C GLY A 897 6.91 -1.94 28.93
N VAL A 898 6.69 -0.67 28.59
CA VAL A 898 7.27 0.01 27.42
C VAL A 898 7.49 1.49 27.72
N ASP A 899 8.69 2.00 27.43
CA ASP A 899 9.01 3.44 27.52
C ASP A 899 9.54 3.97 26.18
N PHE A 900 8.62 4.40 25.32
CA PHE A 900 8.94 5.09 24.06
C PHE A 900 8.98 6.62 24.22
N ILE A 901 8.64 7.15 25.39
CA ILE A 901 8.67 8.59 25.65
C ILE A 901 10.02 8.94 26.26
N PRO A 902 10.96 9.55 25.51
CA PRO A 902 12.28 9.85 26.05
C PRO A 902 12.17 10.75 27.29
N ALA A 903 13.08 10.60 28.24
CA ALA A 903 13.25 11.58 29.30
C ALA A 903 13.69 12.89 28.64
N ILE A 904 12.80 13.88 28.60
CA ILE A 904 13.07 15.17 27.98
C ILE A 904 13.54 16.13 29.07
N GLU A 905 14.77 16.64 28.93
CA GLU A 905 15.35 17.62 29.86
C GLU A 905 14.78 19.03 29.68
N ALA A 906 13.96 19.27 28.65
CA ALA A 906 13.34 20.56 28.39
C ALA A 906 12.15 20.81 29.33
N ASP A 907 11.93 22.09 29.68
CA ASP A 907 10.85 22.54 30.57
C ASP A 907 9.46 22.14 30.03
N ILE A 908 9.30 22.07 28.70
CA ILE A 908 8.05 21.67 28.04
C ILE A 908 8.35 20.59 26.98
N PRO A 909 7.97 19.33 27.20
CA PRO A 909 8.11 18.26 26.21
C PRO A 909 7.38 18.56 24.91
N LYS A 910 8.04 18.37 23.76
CA LYS A 910 7.46 18.49 22.41
C LYS A 910 7.46 17.12 21.70
N LEU A 911 6.29 16.54 21.48
CA LEU A 911 6.11 15.19 20.95
C LEU A 911 5.35 15.22 19.61
N CYS A 912 5.79 14.45 18.63
CA CYS A 912 5.08 14.26 17.36
C CYS A 912 4.60 12.82 17.25
N LEU A 913 3.29 12.61 17.15
CA LEU A 913 2.70 11.30 16.94
C LEU A 913 2.87 10.86 15.48
N SER A 914 3.50 9.71 15.26
CA SER A 914 3.60 9.08 13.95
C SER A 914 3.55 7.56 14.06
N LEU A 915 3.29 6.87 12.95
CA LEU A 915 3.39 5.41 12.86
C LEU A 915 4.59 5.04 11.99
N THR A 916 5.45 4.17 12.51
CA THR A 916 6.59 3.64 11.75
C THR A 916 6.17 2.85 10.51
N GLU A 917 4.97 2.26 10.50
CA GLU A 917 4.39 1.61 9.33
C GLU A 917 3.74 2.57 8.32
N THR A 918 3.84 3.88 8.54
CA THR A 918 3.55 4.93 7.55
C THR A 918 4.79 5.79 7.29
N PRO A 919 5.88 5.18 6.78
CA PRO A 919 7.19 5.80 6.65
C PRO A 919 7.20 7.07 5.80
N VAL A 920 6.36 7.15 4.76
CA VAL A 920 6.23 8.35 3.91
C VAL A 920 5.79 9.58 4.72
N ARG A 921 4.82 9.43 5.64
CA ARG A 921 4.33 10.53 6.49
C ARG A 921 5.42 10.99 7.47
N LYS A 922 6.09 10.03 8.11
CA LYS A 922 7.21 10.28 9.03
C LYS A 922 8.36 11.00 8.33
N GLN A 923 8.73 10.58 7.12
CA GLN A 923 9.78 11.21 6.34
C GLN A 923 9.41 12.62 5.87
N ASP A 924 8.16 12.84 5.44
CA ASP A 924 7.69 14.17 5.06
C ASP A 924 7.80 15.16 6.23
N PHE A 925 7.39 14.77 7.43
CA PHE A 925 7.56 15.59 8.65
C PHE A 925 9.03 15.88 8.94
N LEU A 926 9.90 14.87 8.90
CA LEU A 926 11.32 15.00 9.20
C LEU A 926 12.11 15.78 8.12
N SER A 927 11.58 15.90 6.90
CA SER A 927 12.19 16.68 5.82
C SER A 927 12.05 18.19 6.01
N LYS A 928 11.14 18.62 6.91
CA LYS A 928 10.83 20.01 7.24
C LYS A 928 11.43 20.37 8.61
N PRO A 929 11.57 21.66 8.96
CA PRO A 929 11.96 22.06 10.30
C PRO A 929 11.02 21.45 11.35
N THR A 930 11.55 20.64 12.27
CA THR A 930 10.74 19.94 13.28
C THR A 930 10.37 20.79 14.48
N HIS A 931 10.90 22.03 14.58
CA HIS A 931 10.66 22.97 15.69
C HIS A 931 10.87 22.38 17.10
N GLY A 932 11.76 21.39 17.20
CA GLY A 932 12.08 20.68 18.44
C GLY A 932 11.12 19.56 18.82
N PHE A 933 10.09 19.27 18.02
CA PHE A 933 9.23 18.10 18.21
C PHE A 933 10.00 16.80 17.95
N LYS A 934 9.91 15.85 18.89
CA LYS A 934 10.48 14.51 18.76
C LYS A 934 9.41 13.52 18.34
N VAL A 935 9.68 12.75 17.29
CA VAL A 935 8.75 11.71 16.81
C VAL A 935 8.63 10.59 17.85
N ILE A 936 7.39 10.23 18.17
CA ILE A 936 6.99 9.18 19.10
C ILE A 936 6.19 8.12 18.35
N GLU A 937 6.47 6.87 18.69
CA GLU A 937 5.78 5.72 18.14
C GLU A 937 4.33 5.63 18.63
N GLY A 938 3.39 5.76 17.70
CA GLY A 938 1.97 5.62 17.97
C GLY A 938 1.59 4.18 18.39
N VAL A 939 0.60 4.09 19.28
CA VAL A 939 -0.04 2.84 19.67
C VAL A 939 -1.04 2.44 18.59
N ARG A 940 -1.11 1.14 18.29
CA ARG A 940 -1.99 0.62 17.24
C ARG A 940 -3.18 -0.11 17.82
N HIS A 941 -4.25 -0.18 17.02
CA HIS A 941 -5.42 -1.00 17.31
C HIS A 941 -6.14 -1.37 16.02
N ARG A 942 -6.82 -2.53 16.03
CA ARG A 942 -7.69 -2.97 14.92
C ARG A 942 -8.82 -1.99 14.58
N ILE A 943 -9.20 -1.12 15.52
CA ILE A 943 -10.11 0.02 15.31
C ILE A 943 -9.25 1.28 15.35
N GLY A 944 -9.08 1.94 14.20
CA GLY A 944 -8.10 3.03 14.01
C GLY A 944 -8.22 4.18 15.02
N TRP A 945 -9.43 4.70 15.25
CA TRP A 945 -9.64 5.81 16.20
C TRP A 945 -9.35 5.43 17.66
N ILE A 946 -9.48 4.15 18.02
CA ILE A 946 -9.04 3.64 19.34
C ILE A 946 -7.52 3.61 19.41
N GLY A 947 -6.83 3.25 18.32
CA GLY A 947 -5.36 3.32 18.24
C GLY A 947 -4.85 4.75 18.45
N CYS A 948 -5.48 5.74 17.81
CA CYS A 948 -5.21 7.16 18.06
C CYS A 948 -5.49 7.53 19.52
N GLY A 949 -6.69 7.21 20.04
CA GLY A 949 -7.06 7.36 21.46
C GLY A 949 -6.00 6.84 22.43
N MET A 950 -5.58 5.59 22.24
CA MET A 950 -4.55 4.94 23.06
C MET A 950 -3.18 5.58 22.90
N SER A 951 -2.84 6.13 21.74
CA SER A 951 -1.57 6.84 21.52
C SER A 951 -1.49 8.09 22.38
N TYR A 952 -2.54 8.92 22.35
CA TYR A 952 -2.63 10.10 23.21
C TYR A 952 -2.69 9.73 24.69
N LYS A 953 -3.49 8.72 25.04
CA LYS A 953 -3.55 8.20 26.41
C LYS A 953 -2.17 7.75 26.89
N TYR A 954 -1.42 7.02 26.06
CA TYR A 954 -0.07 6.55 26.41
C TYR A 954 0.89 7.71 26.66
N MET A 955 1.03 8.63 25.70
CA MET A 955 1.91 9.80 25.84
C MET A 955 1.58 10.61 27.10
N LEU A 956 0.31 10.96 27.29
CA LEU A 956 -0.12 11.82 28.39
C LEU A 956 -0.12 11.09 29.74
N SER A 957 -0.34 9.77 29.77
CA SER A 957 -0.19 8.99 31.01
C SER A 957 1.26 8.92 31.47
N VAL A 958 2.22 8.77 30.56
CA VAL A 958 3.65 8.77 30.92
C VAL A 958 4.09 10.16 31.40
N LEU A 959 3.63 11.23 30.76
CA LEU A 959 3.89 12.61 31.19
C LEU A 959 3.22 12.93 32.55
N ALA A 960 2.01 12.40 32.79
CA ALA A 960 1.32 12.53 34.07
C ALA A 960 2.14 11.91 35.21
N ASP A 961 2.64 10.68 35.02
CA ASP A 961 3.47 9.97 35.99
C ASP A 961 4.79 10.71 36.29
N ARG A 962 5.30 11.46 35.31
CA ARG A 962 6.52 12.30 35.43
C ARG A 962 6.27 13.68 36.04
N ASN A 963 5.04 13.96 36.51
CA ASN A 963 4.66 15.28 37.04
C ASN A 963 4.94 16.44 36.06
N THR A 964 4.73 16.20 34.75
CA THR A 964 4.87 17.26 33.74
C THR A 964 3.74 18.28 33.89
N GLU A 965 4.09 19.57 33.95
CA GLU A 965 3.14 20.68 34.10
C GLU A 965 2.53 21.12 32.76
N MET A 966 3.30 21.05 31.68
CA MET A 966 2.84 21.41 30.35
C MET A 966 3.56 20.58 29.28
N ALA A 967 2.86 20.20 28.22
CA ALA A 967 3.43 19.44 27.10
C ALA A 967 2.80 19.84 25.76
N MET A 968 3.54 19.71 24.67
CA MET A 968 3.08 19.95 23.31
C MET A 968 3.04 18.64 22.54
N ILE A 969 1.93 18.37 21.87
CA ILE A 969 1.78 17.20 21.00
C ILE A 969 1.28 17.67 19.64
N CYS A 970 1.92 17.19 18.57
CA CYS A 970 1.44 17.33 17.20
C CYS A 970 1.34 15.97 16.50
N GLU A 971 0.66 15.93 15.37
CA GLU A 971 0.65 14.81 14.43
C GLU A 971 1.67 15.05 13.31
N ASP A 972 2.03 13.99 12.58
CA ASP A 972 3.01 14.06 11.48
C ASP A 972 2.51 14.78 10.22
N ASP A 973 1.25 15.22 10.19
CA ASP A 973 0.63 16.04 9.14
C ASP A 973 0.39 17.51 9.56
N ALA A 974 0.94 17.95 10.69
CA ALA A 974 0.91 19.36 11.09
C ALA A 974 1.79 20.22 10.16
N LEU A 975 1.27 21.37 9.72
CA LEU A 975 2.03 22.36 8.94
C LEU A 975 2.35 23.60 9.79
N PHE A 976 3.64 23.90 9.94
CA PHE A 976 4.12 25.04 10.72
C PHE A 976 4.42 26.25 9.81
N PRO A 977 3.93 27.47 10.14
CA PRO A 977 4.29 28.69 9.41
C PRO A 977 5.72 29.14 9.69
N ASP A 978 6.30 29.98 8.81
CA ASP A 978 7.69 30.48 8.94
C ASP A 978 7.97 31.21 10.27
N ASP A 979 6.95 31.84 10.85
CA ASP A 979 7.02 32.57 12.12
C ASP A 979 6.55 31.75 13.34
N PHE A 980 6.44 30.42 13.19
CA PHE A 980 5.90 29.51 14.20
C PHE A 980 6.61 29.61 15.55
N ASP A 981 7.94 29.55 15.59
CA ASP A 981 8.70 29.55 16.84
C ASP A 981 8.50 30.86 17.63
N ILE A 982 8.45 31.99 16.91
CA ILE A 982 8.23 33.32 17.50
C ILE A 982 6.83 33.42 18.10
N LYS A 983 5.81 32.94 17.39
CA LYS A 983 4.43 32.90 17.90
C LYS A 983 4.28 31.93 19.06
N LEU A 984 4.91 30.76 18.97
CA LEU A 984 4.86 29.73 20.00
C LEU A 984 5.46 30.25 21.32
N GLU A 985 6.60 30.95 21.27
CA GLU A 985 7.21 31.56 22.47
C GLU A 985 6.26 32.53 23.17
N LYS A 986 5.57 33.39 22.40
CA LYS A 986 4.57 34.32 22.95
C LYS A 986 3.36 33.58 23.55
N ILE A 987 2.85 32.56 22.86
CA ILE A 987 1.71 31.75 23.32
C ILE A 987 2.07 31.02 24.61
N VAL A 988 3.22 30.35 24.67
CA VAL A 988 3.71 29.68 25.88
C VAL A 988 3.84 30.67 27.03
N THR A 989 4.49 31.82 26.81
CA THR A 989 4.67 32.85 27.83
C THR A 989 3.33 33.36 28.37
N TYR A 990 2.33 33.51 27.49
CA TYR A 990 0.98 33.90 27.88
C TYR A 990 0.29 32.80 28.70
N LEU A 991 0.33 31.55 28.23
CA LEU A 991 -0.33 30.41 28.89
C LEU A 991 0.25 30.12 30.29
N GLU A 992 1.55 30.31 30.50
CA GLU A 992 2.21 30.16 31.81
C GLU A 992 1.83 31.27 32.80
N ARG A 993 1.50 32.47 32.31
CA ARG A 993 1.15 33.65 33.13
C ARG A 993 -0.35 33.88 33.24
N SER A 994 -1.14 33.15 32.48
CA SER A 994 -2.60 33.26 32.45
C SER A 994 -3.19 32.92 33.83
N ASN A 995 -4.15 33.74 34.27
CA ASN A 995 -4.92 33.47 35.50
C ASN A 995 -6.06 32.46 35.27
N TRP A 996 -6.30 32.04 34.03
CA TRP A 996 -7.27 31.01 33.68
C TRP A 996 -6.72 29.62 33.94
N ASP A 997 -7.57 28.76 34.51
CA ASP A 997 -7.25 27.36 34.76
C ASP A 997 -7.62 26.49 33.53
N TRP A 998 -6.83 26.65 32.47
CA TRP A 998 -7.06 26.07 31.14
C TRP A 998 -6.63 24.60 31.05
N HIS A 999 -7.20 23.85 30.10
CA HIS A 999 -6.87 22.43 29.86
C HIS A 999 -5.96 22.25 28.65
N ILE A 1000 -6.40 22.79 27.52
CA ILE A 1000 -5.76 22.57 26.22
C ILE A 1000 -5.68 23.90 25.50
N PHE A 1001 -4.53 24.23 24.94
CA PHE A 1001 -4.46 25.18 23.85
C PHE A 1001 -4.53 24.39 22.54
N SER A 1002 -5.46 24.75 21.66
CA SER A 1002 -5.63 24.12 20.36
C SER A 1002 -5.04 25.00 19.26
N GLY A 1003 -4.00 24.50 18.60
CA GLY A 1003 -3.33 25.20 17.50
C GLY A 1003 -4.15 25.23 16.22
N ILE A 1004 -5.13 24.33 16.08
CA ILE A 1004 -6.06 24.27 14.96
C ILE A 1004 -7.34 23.53 15.35
N ILE A 1005 -8.50 24.07 14.98
CA ILE A 1005 -9.80 23.42 15.16
C ILE A 1005 -10.34 23.05 13.77
N ALA A 1006 -10.40 21.76 13.48
CA ALA A 1006 -10.82 21.27 12.18
C ALA A 1006 -12.32 21.49 11.92
N HIS A 1007 -13.13 21.42 12.96
CA HIS A 1007 -14.58 21.66 12.89
C HIS A 1007 -15.08 22.26 14.20
N LEU A 1008 -15.39 23.55 14.21
CA LEU A 1008 -15.97 24.23 15.36
C LEU A 1008 -17.46 23.89 15.50
N ASN A 1009 -17.88 23.41 16.68
CA ASN A 1009 -19.29 23.12 16.95
C ASN A 1009 -20.11 24.42 17.07
N GLU A 1010 -21.30 24.49 16.49
CA GLU A 1010 -22.19 25.66 16.60
C GLU A 1010 -22.56 26.03 18.04
N ASP A 1011 -22.62 25.05 18.94
CA ASP A 1011 -22.90 25.26 20.36
C ASP A 1011 -21.66 25.74 21.16
N THR A 1012 -20.53 25.98 20.50
CA THR A 1012 -19.32 26.45 21.19
C THR A 1012 -19.57 27.83 21.79
N GLU A 1013 -19.28 27.98 23.08
CA GLU A 1013 -19.42 29.23 23.82
C GLU A 1013 -18.06 29.91 23.95
N ILE A 1014 -18.03 31.22 23.74
CA ILE A 1014 -16.86 32.06 24.05
C ILE A 1014 -16.91 32.41 25.54
N LEU A 1015 -15.92 31.95 26.28
CA LEU A 1015 -15.77 32.19 27.73
C LEU A 1015 -15.09 33.52 28.01
N ALA A 1016 -14.06 33.85 27.22
CA ALA A 1016 -13.31 35.09 27.29
C ALA A 1016 -12.50 35.33 26.01
N VAL A 1017 -12.14 36.59 25.79
CA VAL A 1017 -11.23 36.99 24.71
C VAL A 1017 -10.23 37.98 25.30
N GLU A 1018 -8.95 37.69 25.17
CA GLU A 1018 -7.86 38.55 25.67
C GLU A 1018 -6.89 38.85 24.52
N GLU A 1019 -6.44 40.10 24.41
CA GLU A 1019 -5.47 40.49 23.38
C GLU A 1019 -4.17 40.91 24.06
N VAL A 1020 -3.07 40.21 23.76
CA VAL A 1020 -1.74 40.47 24.33
C VAL A 1020 -0.71 40.38 23.20
N ASP A 1021 0.16 41.40 23.09
CA ASP A 1021 1.23 41.48 22.09
C ASP A 1021 0.78 41.25 20.63
N GLY A 1022 -0.46 41.68 20.33
CA GLY A 1022 -1.09 41.56 19.01
C GLY A 1022 -1.62 40.16 18.67
N ILE A 1023 -1.70 39.27 19.65
CA ILE A 1023 -2.32 37.94 19.53
C ILE A 1023 -3.62 37.94 20.32
N GLU A 1024 -4.69 37.49 19.67
CA GLU A 1024 -6.00 37.32 20.28
C GLU A 1024 -6.15 35.89 20.79
N TYR A 1025 -6.22 35.74 22.12
CA TYR A 1025 -6.42 34.48 22.82
C TYR A 1025 -7.90 34.31 23.14
N ILE A 1026 -8.49 33.24 22.61
CA ILE A 1026 -9.93 32.98 22.66
C ILE A 1026 -10.15 31.75 23.53
N TYR A 1027 -10.91 31.92 24.61
CA TYR A 1027 -11.27 30.84 25.52
C TYR A 1027 -12.63 30.27 25.14
N ILE A 1028 -12.70 28.95 24.92
CA ILE A 1028 -13.90 28.23 24.49
C ILE A 1028 -14.11 26.96 25.32
N ASN A 1029 -15.34 26.43 25.29
CA ASN A 1029 -15.73 25.25 26.09
C ASN A 1029 -15.78 23.93 25.32
N ARG A 1030 -15.48 23.93 24.01
CA ARG A 1030 -15.49 22.74 23.13
C ARG A 1030 -14.34 22.82 22.13
N MET A 1031 -13.85 21.66 21.70
CA MET A 1031 -12.87 21.57 20.62
C MET A 1031 -13.04 20.30 19.81
N THR A 1032 -12.52 20.30 18.58
CA THR A 1032 -12.43 19.13 17.72
C THR A 1032 -11.16 19.26 16.89
N SER A 1033 -10.22 18.32 17.08
CA SER A 1033 -8.91 18.16 16.41
C SER A 1033 -7.82 17.89 17.44
N THR A 1034 -6.89 17.01 17.07
CA THR A 1034 -5.68 16.70 17.83
C THR A 1034 -4.38 17.06 17.12
N VAL A 1035 -4.46 17.66 15.92
CA VAL A 1035 -3.32 17.89 14.99
C VAL A 1035 -2.14 18.62 15.63
N MET A 1036 -2.39 19.68 16.42
CA MET A 1036 -1.36 20.30 17.27
C MET A 1036 -2.03 20.97 18.47
N ASN A 1037 -1.64 20.54 19.66
CA ASN A 1037 -2.18 21.02 20.92
C ASN A 1037 -1.07 21.20 21.97
N ILE A 1038 -1.26 22.16 22.88
CA ILE A 1038 -0.50 22.28 24.13
C ILE A 1038 -1.43 21.86 25.26
N TYR A 1039 -0.98 20.98 26.14
CA TYR A 1039 -1.75 20.45 27.26
C TYR A 1039 -1.18 21.01 28.55
N SER A 1040 -2.03 21.62 29.39
CA SER A 1040 -1.69 21.92 30.78
C SER A 1040 -1.70 20.65 31.62
N ARG A 1041 -1.30 20.73 32.89
CA ARG A 1041 -1.42 19.64 33.85
C ARG A 1041 -2.83 19.02 33.86
N ARG A 1042 -3.87 19.85 33.84
CA ARG A 1042 -5.27 19.40 33.78
C ARG A 1042 -5.60 18.71 32.47
N GLY A 1043 -5.10 19.22 31.34
CA GLY A 1043 -5.27 18.58 30.03
C GLY A 1043 -4.58 17.22 29.95
N ILE A 1044 -3.36 17.12 30.48
CA ILE A 1044 -2.59 15.88 30.59
C ILE A 1044 -3.38 14.85 31.40
N GLU A 1045 -3.85 15.22 32.59
CA GLU A 1045 -4.64 14.34 33.45
C GLU A 1045 -6.00 14.00 32.82
N ALA A 1046 -6.67 14.91 32.14
CA ALA A 1046 -7.94 14.61 31.50
C ALA A 1046 -7.79 13.49 30.47
N VAL A 1047 -6.87 13.63 29.50
CA VAL A 1047 -6.73 12.62 28.43
C VAL A 1047 -6.15 11.30 28.94
N SER A 1048 -5.32 11.31 30.01
CA SER A 1048 -4.79 10.07 30.58
C SER A 1048 -5.88 9.14 31.13
N HIS A 1049 -7.06 9.67 31.46
CA HIS A 1049 -8.21 8.92 31.96
C HIS A 1049 -9.19 8.45 30.86
N TRP A 1050 -8.87 8.67 29.58
CA TRP A 1050 -9.67 8.16 28.46
C TRP A 1050 -9.83 6.62 28.54
N ASP A 1051 -11.04 6.09 28.31
CA ASP A 1051 -11.33 4.65 28.48
C ASP A 1051 -11.31 3.92 27.13
N GLU A 1052 -10.22 3.21 26.85
CA GLU A 1052 -10.02 2.45 25.61
C GLU A 1052 -11.00 1.29 25.44
N ARG A 1053 -11.64 0.84 26.53
CA ARG A 1053 -12.62 -0.25 26.51
C ARG A 1053 -13.98 0.22 26.01
N ASN A 1054 -14.23 1.53 26.01
CA ASN A 1054 -15.43 2.10 25.45
C ASN A 1054 -15.28 2.27 23.93
N VAL A 1055 -15.71 1.23 23.21
CA VAL A 1055 -15.64 1.18 21.73
C VAL A 1055 -16.75 1.98 21.03
N ASP A 1056 -17.51 2.81 21.74
CA ASP A 1056 -18.59 3.63 21.15
C ASP A 1056 -18.04 4.95 20.60
N ALA A 1057 -17.78 4.97 19.29
CA ALA A 1057 -17.23 6.13 18.58
C ALA A 1057 -18.09 7.41 18.68
N GLN A 1058 -19.38 7.30 19.02
CA GLN A 1058 -20.24 8.50 19.18
C GLN A 1058 -19.98 9.24 20.49
N THR A 1059 -19.38 8.57 21.48
CA THR A 1059 -19.20 9.13 22.83
C THR A 1059 -17.75 9.13 23.28
N ASN A 1060 -16.87 8.41 22.59
CA ASN A 1060 -15.55 8.10 23.12
C ASN A 1060 -14.40 8.33 22.14
N THR A 1061 -14.60 8.89 20.95
CA THR A 1061 -13.44 9.48 20.25
C THR A 1061 -12.80 10.55 21.12
N ILE A 1062 -11.50 10.84 20.96
CA ILE A 1062 -10.79 11.79 21.84
C ILE A 1062 -11.56 13.12 21.96
N ASP A 1063 -12.04 13.66 20.83
CA ASP A 1063 -12.80 14.92 20.83
C ASP A 1063 -14.10 14.82 21.63
N ARG A 1064 -14.87 13.74 21.46
CA ARG A 1064 -16.16 13.54 22.17
C ARG A 1064 -15.95 13.29 23.66
N TYR A 1065 -14.85 12.61 24.00
CA TYR A 1065 -14.46 12.43 25.39
C TYR A 1065 -14.06 13.77 26.01
N LEU A 1066 -13.24 14.57 25.33
CA LEU A 1066 -12.83 15.90 25.80
C LEU A 1066 -14.04 16.81 26.03
N GLU A 1067 -15.02 16.82 25.12
CA GLU A 1067 -16.30 17.55 25.31
C GLU A 1067 -17.08 17.11 26.56
N SER A 1068 -16.86 15.89 27.05
CA SER A 1068 -17.49 15.39 28.28
C SER A 1068 -16.73 15.77 29.56
N VAL A 1069 -15.52 16.34 29.44
CA VAL A 1069 -14.71 16.78 30.58
C VAL A 1069 -15.41 17.96 31.26
N PRO A 1070 -15.71 17.87 32.57
CA PRO A 1070 -16.40 18.95 33.28
C PRO A 1070 -15.62 20.26 33.25
N ASN A 1071 -16.29 21.35 32.90
CA ASN A 1071 -15.71 22.69 32.80
C ASN A 1071 -14.47 22.73 31.89
N LEU A 1072 -14.52 22.03 30.75
CA LEU A 1072 -13.45 22.11 29.75
C LEU A 1072 -13.20 23.57 29.37
N VAL A 1073 -11.94 23.98 29.42
CA VAL A 1073 -11.47 25.30 29.00
C VAL A 1073 -10.38 25.09 27.97
N VAL A 1074 -10.67 25.45 26.74
CA VAL A 1074 -9.75 25.39 25.61
C VAL A 1074 -9.37 26.80 25.21
N VAL A 1075 -8.08 27.02 24.94
CA VAL A 1075 -7.55 28.29 24.42
C VAL A 1075 -7.20 28.11 22.95
N THR A 1076 -7.49 29.08 22.10
CA THR A 1076 -7.04 29.07 20.69
C THR A 1076 -6.76 30.50 20.22
N THR A 1077 -6.29 30.65 18.98
CA THR A 1077 -6.03 31.95 18.35
C THR A 1077 -6.85 32.11 17.08
N LEU A 1078 -7.04 33.37 16.65
CA LEU A 1078 -7.62 33.70 15.35
C LEU A 1078 -6.66 34.64 14.58
N PRO A 1079 -6.13 34.24 13.41
CA PRO A 1079 -6.26 32.93 12.78
C PRO A 1079 -5.61 31.81 13.61
N PHE A 1080 -5.87 30.56 13.24
CA PHE A 1080 -5.25 29.39 13.89
C PHE A 1080 -3.72 29.39 13.72
N GLN A 1081 -3.02 28.72 14.64
CA GLN A 1081 -1.55 28.77 14.72
C GLN A 1081 -0.85 27.89 13.69
N VAL A 1082 -1.45 26.75 13.32
CA VAL A 1082 -0.88 25.78 12.40
C VAL A 1082 -1.88 25.40 11.31
N GLY A 1083 -1.36 24.92 10.17
CA GLY A 1083 -2.16 24.31 9.11
C GLY A 1083 -2.16 22.77 9.18
N HIS A 1084 -2.79 22.13 8.20
CA HIS A 1084 -2.89 20.68 8.07
C HIS A 1084 -2.54 20.24 6.64
N ALA A 1085 -1.71 19.20 6.48
CA ALA A 1085 -1.21 18.75 5.18
C ALA A 1085 -2.28 18.06 4.30
N GLU A 1086 -2.43 18.53 3.06
CA GLU A 1086 -3.55 18.19 2.15
C GLU A 1086 -3.37 16.86 1.40
N ASP A 1087 -2.13 16.48 1.09
CA ASP A 1087 -1.81 15.38 0.15
C ASP A 1087 -1.77 13.98 0.79
N GLN A 1088 -2.08 13.87 2.09
CA GLN A 1088 -1.93 12.63 2.85
C GLN A 1088 -3.27 11.92 3.09
N THR A 1089 -3.31 10.60 2.95
CA THR A 1089 -4.51 9.79 3.26
C THR A 1089 -4.65 9.64 4.78
N SER A 1090 -5.85 9.88 5.34
CA SER A 1090 -6.10 9.72 6.78
C SER A 1090 -5.92 8.27 7.22
N THR A 1091 -5.02 8.03 8.19
CA THR A 1091 -4.78 6.71 8.80
C THR A 1091 -5.93 6.26 9.73
N LEU A 1092 -6.81 7.19 10.10
CA LEU A 1092 -7.98 6.96 10.94
C LEU A 1092 -9.21 6.51 10.14
N TRP A 1093 -9.40 7.10 8.95
CA TRP A 1093 -10.66 6.99 8.21
C TRP A 1093 -10.55 6.45 6.78
N GLY A 1094 -9.33 6.36 6.22
CA GLY A 1094 -9.08 5.68 4.94
C GLY A 1094 -9.57 6.41 3.68
N PHE A 1095 -9.65 7.74 3.70
CA PHE A 1095 -10.00 8.58 2.54
C PHE A 1095 -9.00 9.75 2.33
N VAL A 1096 -9.02 10.35 1.13
CA VAL A 1096 -8.15 11.47 0.71
C VAL A 1096 -8.67 12.79 1.30
N ASN A 1097 -7.76 13.61 1.83
CA ASN A 1097 -8.02 14.68 2.82
C ASN A 1097 -8.52 16.04 2.29
N THR A 1098 -9.05 16.13 1.06
CA THR A 1098 -9.43 17.43 0.46
C THR A 1098 -10.60 18.15 1.15
N GLN A 1099 -11.30 17.54 2.11
CA GLN A 1099 -12.44 18.14 2.84
C GLN A 1099 -12.02 19.01 4.05
N TYR A 1100 -10.78 18.91 4.54
CA TYR A 1100 -10.39 19.57 5.80
C TYR A 1100 -10.17 21.08 5.69
N LEU A 1101 -9.71 21.61 4.55
CA LEU A 1101 -9.47 23.06 4.38
C LEU A 1101 -10.74 23.90 4.44
N ASP A 1102 -11.79 23.43 3.77
CA ASP A 1102 -13.09 24.08 3.77
C ASP A 1102 -13.66 24.08 5.20
N MET A 1103 -13.49 22.99 5.94
CA MET A 1103 -13.94 22.87 7.33
C MET A 1103 -13.12 23.76 8.29
N ILE A 1104 -11.80 23.87 8.11
CA ILE A 1104 -10.95 24.76 8.91
C ILE A 1104 -11.30 26.23 8.61
N SER A 1105 -11.45 26.59 7.34
CA SER A 1105 -11.81 27.95 6.92
C SER A 1105 -13.20 28.35 7.44
N GLU A 1106 -14.16 27.42 7.40
CA GLU A 1106 -15.49 27.61 7.98
C GLU A 1106 -15.42 27.74 9.51
N SER A 1107 -14.57 26.96 10.17
CA SER A 1107 -14.34 27.04 11.61
C SER A 1107 -13.74 28.38 12.03
N GLU A 1108 -12.78 28.92 11.28
CA GLU A 1108 -12.22 30.26 11.52
C GLU A 1108 -13.29 31.34 11.34
N ARG A 1109 -14.13 31.23 10.29
CA ARG A 1109 -15.23 32.16 10.06
C ARG A 1109 -16.24 32.14 11.22
N LEU A 1110 -16.69 30.95 11.62
CA LEU A 1110 -17.65 30.80 12.71
C LEU A 1110 -17.07 31.26 14.05
N LEU A 1111 -15.79 30.99 14.31
CA LEU A 1111 -15.09 31.48 15.50
C LEU A 1111 -15.07 33.01 15.52
N LYS A 1112 -14.72 33.63 14.39
CA LYS A 1112 -14.71 35.10 14.23
C LYS A 1112 -16.08 35.70 14.53
N GLU A 1113 -17.14 35.16 13.95
CA GLU A 1113 -18.51 35.63 14.18
C GLU A 1113 -18.90 35.57 15.66
N LYS A 1114 -18.56 34.47 16.34
CA LYS A 1114 -18.84 34.29 17.77
C LYS A 1114 -18.02 35.24 18.65
N VAL A 1115 -16.75 35.47 18.31
CA VAL A 1115 -15.88 36.43 19.01
C VAL A 1115 -16.40 37.86 18.85
N ASP A 1116 -16.77 38.26 17.63
CA ASP A 1116 -17.31 39.59 17.36
C ASP A 1116 -18.61 39.82 18.14
N ALA A 1117 -19.49 38.80 18.22
CA ALA A 1117 -20.71 38.86 19.02
C ALA A 1117 -20.42 38.96 20.54
N PHE A 1118 -19.43 38.23 21.04
CA PHE A 1118 -19.02 38.30 22.45
C PHE A 1118 -18.46 39.68 22.81
N LYS A 1119 -17.57 40.24 21.98
CA LYS A 1119 -17.02 41.60 22.16
C LYS A 1119 -18.10 42.68 22.13
N ALA A 1120 -19.07 42.56 21.22
CA ALA A 1120 -20.20 43.47 21.15
C ALA A 1120 -21.06 43.44 22.43
N THR A 1121 -21.17 42.27 23.07
CA THR A 1121 -21.91 42.09 24.33
C THR A 1121 -21.15 42.63 25.53
N GLN A 1122 -19.81 42.57 25.55
CA GLN A 1122 -18.99 43.18 26.61
C GLN A 1122 -18.86 44.71 26.50
N ALA A 1123 -19.06 45.27 25.30
CA ALA A 1123 -19.03 46.72 25.06
C ALA A 1123 -20.35 47.43 25.44
N GLN A 1124 -21.41 46.68 25.70
CA GLN A 1124 -22.69 47.15 26.26
C GLN A 1124 -22.70 47.03 27.78
#